data_AF-A0AAE1KJS6-F1
#
_entry.id   AF-A0AAE1KJS6-F1
#
_cell.length_a   1.000
_cell.length_b   1.000
_cell.length_c   1.000
_cell.angle_alpha   90.00
_cell.angle_beta   90.00
_cell.angle_gamma   90.00
#
_symmetry.space_group_name_H-M   'P 1'
#
loop_
_entity.id
_entity.type
_entity.pdbx_description
1 polymer ?
#
loop_
_entity_poly.entity_id
_entity_poly.type
_entity_poly.pdbx_seq_one_letter_code
_entity_poly.pdbx_strand_id
1 'polypeptide(L)'
;MNQGQLVLLLLGSLLLCLVSGDDGGATTTTTTVGGSSEVLKMQESLTPSIMSYARWKGTIPRPLKEITICYRIKIYHYRPEVVVFSYINTKNENIRTDHNRKGVQVVATAQGMRVDTGIITPLMHWTAFCFVLAPNTPLTFYHNGLKWKGDKEYLEDDDDDDDQSGKKLVSISNSNNASQVFLDVDGTIVLGQDQDAPADVYDVTQSFSGELTDLNVWSRRLEEQELADISGCRTRGHGDIIDWDTADFELGSDVSKVEVDLAVTCNVVPLPFFMFPDKLQVSDALSLCAAFGGDVVTPRNAQEQEVVYKLGEENKDQCAKEGGPLMWLGITDDAEKGVWRYYSSGENVNYTNWAPGQPNGLSLENCAVLKGETFLGGWSDQSCKKSYKVCVLCSLKMPVFLRFRGICDSSLYDDRFVLVGKVQGKPYFKGYYRSHVYFTADRIWRLESILKNNTYAEMEDDGSLSFPVGRNDWTFSHGFCGRAKGEPQSLTFTQCAKNFEFTCDDGTCININQVCDRRVQCPDTSDELDCSTVKLPKGYQTTLPPPSLTQESPLPVYLNLTLNTFGSIDAIRNRFTVELMVRMIWKDQRLQFKHLRRDRQLNIILPSEAQNIWVPTVDFLNAENNQHTTVDADCKITIKRQGSPIGDNIEHSKEARIYKGEDNYIRIARTYTIVFHCNFNFFYFPFNTDYCQMIFRINKNTNNYVTLEKYGAGIRYQGKDQLAEYTIGGVKMERLESDEPYSGLVTHIQMRHLYTTQIVTIFVPTTLINLISFATFLFKWFDFQNRIMVSLTALLVLSTLFSQISGQLPKTSYSKLIDMWFLSSIVFAFVTIIIHTIVEINHHYNSPTESSKFRSPPSPTTLSLPRKVVPTTVESTSRNSMLFLRRNKTFNFKPKNPGHLPALINKVAYTLVFTAYIIIFLMFWSVAFSQKIAEDKKVFEVEETEVTGYPA
;
A
#
# COMPACT_ATOMS: atom_id res chain seq x y z
N MET A 1 20.18 -26.26 -28.06
CA MET A 1 21.53 -26.84 -27.88
C MET A 1 22.48 -25.75 -27.43
N ASN A 2 23.33 -25.91 -26.42
CA ASN A 2 23.36 -26.98 -25.41
C ASN A 2 23.74 -26.39 -24.03
N GLN A 3 23.11 -26.90 -22.98
CA GLN A 3 23.67 -26.83 -21.63
C GLN A 3 25.01 -27.58 -21.62
N GLY A 4 26.03 -27.08 -20.94
CA GLY A 4 27.34 -27.75 -20.95
C GLY A 4 28.48 -27.14 -20.14
N GLN A 5 28.25 -26.13 -19.29
CA GLN A 5 29.38 -25.50 -18.56
C GLN A 5 29.08 -24.91 -17.17
N LEU A 6 27.90 -25.14 -16.59
CA LEU A 6 27.54 -24.61 -15.24
C LEU A 6 27.53 -25.68 -14.12
N VAL A 7 27.93 -26.92 -14.42
CA VAL A 7 27.88 -28.06 -13.47
C VAL A 7 29.24 -28.34 -12.81
N LEU A 8 30.34 -27.82 -13.37
CA LEU A 8 31.72 -28.16 -12.93
C LEU A 8 32.25 -27.37 -11.72
N LEU A 9 31.45 -26.47 -11.12
CA LEU A 9 31.88 -25.61 -10.01
C LEU A 9 31.27 -25.97 -8.63
N LEU A 10 30.46 -27.03 -8.56
CA LEU A 10 29.82 -27.50 -7.31
C LEU A 10 30.28 -28.88 -6.83
N LEU A 11 31.30 -29.46 -7.48
CA LEU A 11 31.86 -30.79 -7.15
C LEU A 11 33.38 -30.73 -6.86
N GLY A 12 33.86 -29.60 -6.31
CA GLY A 12 35.28 -29.37 -6.01
C GLY A 12 35.70 -29.57 -4.55
N SER A 13 34.76 -29.86 -3.63
CA SER A 13 34.96 -29.63 -2.19
C SER A 13 34.86 -30.87 -1.29
N LEU A 14 34.75 -32.08 -1.86
CA LEU A 14 34.35 -33.29 -1.10
C LEU A 14 35.33 -34.49 -1.14
N LEU A 15 36.48 -34.38 -1.82
CA LEU A 15 37.51 -35.44 -1.85
C LEU A 15 38.91 -34.88 -1.59
N LEU A 16 39.28 -34.73 -0.31
CA LEU A 16 40.70 -34.62 0.11
C LEU A 16 40.94 -34.82 1.63
N CYS A 17 40.34 -35.87 2.23
CA CYS A 17 40.65 -36.29 3.62
C CYS A 17 40.39 -37.79 3.87
N LEU A 18 40.98 -38.67 3.05
CA LEU A 18 40.98 -40.13 3.30
C LEU A 18 42.33 -40.76 2.88
N VAL A 19 43.18 -41.07 3.87
CA VAL A 19 44.16 -42.18 3.96
C VAL A 19 44.92 -42.00 5.29
N SER A 20 45.21 -43.10 6.01
CA SER A 20 45.63 -43.17 7.44
C SER A 20 44.57 -42.67 8.44
N GLY A 21 44.05 -43.46 9.38
CA GLY A 21 44.17 -44.91 9.58
C GLY A 21 45.24 -45.34 10.57
N ASP A 22 44.82 -45.69 11.78
CA ASP A 22 45.05 -47.01 12.40
C ASP A 22 43.96 -47.29 13.46
N ASP A 23 43.88 -48.52 13.98
CA ASP A 23 42.87 -48.94 14.97
C ASP A 23 43.10 -48.35 16.37
N GLY A 24 42.01 -47.97 17.04
CA GLY A 24 42.06 -47.28 18.35
C GLY A 24 40.74 -47.32 19.11
N GLY A 25 40.33 -48.52 19.55
CA GLY A 25 39.08 -48.74 20.27
C GLY A 25 39.04 -48.11 21.67
N ALA A 26 38.74 -46.81 21.74
CA ALA A 26 38.46 -46.09 22.98
C ALA A 26 36.94 -45.98 23.19
N THR A 27 36.37 -46.82 24.06
CA THR A 27 35.04 -46.55 24.63
C THR A 27 35.13 -45.31 25.51
N THR A 28 34.77 -44.15 24.96
CA THR A 28 34.51 -42.94 25.73
C THR A 28 33.24 -43.16 26.56
N THR A 29 33.42 -43.81 27.72
CA THR A 29 32.45 -43.75 28.80
C THR A 29 32.25 -42.28 29.16
N THR A 30 31.08 -41.76 28.84
CA THR A 30 30.56 -40.52 29.41
C THR A 30 30.42 -40.75 30.92
N THR A 31 31.46 -40.41 31.67
CA THR A 31 31.42 -40.34 33.14
C THR A 31 30.44 -39.26 33.54
N THR A 32 29.20 -39.67 33.78
CA THR A 32 28.17 -38.83 34.40
C THR A 32 28.69 -38.36 35.75
N VAL A 33 28.75 -37.04 35.94
CA VAL A 33 29.17 -36.43 37.19
C VAL A 33 28.03 -36.59 38.21
N GLY A 34 27.99 -37.74 38.86
CA GLY A 34 26.99 -38.07 39.87
C GLY A 34 27.32 -37.43 41.22
N GLY A 35 26.41 -36.59 41.72
CA GLY A 35 26.51 -35.92 43.01
C GLY A 35 25.36 -34.94 43.22
N SER A 36 25.15 -34.49 44.45
CA SER A 36 24.30 -33.34 44.72
C SER A 36 25.06 -32.02 44.53
N SER A 37 24.30 -30.94 44.41
CA SER A 37 24.74 -29.56 44.46
C SER A 37 24.05 -28.87 45.62
N GLU A 38 24.78 -28.12 46.43
CA GLU A 38 24.12 -27.15 47.31
C GLU A 38 23.64 -25.95 46.46
N VAL A 39 22.35 -25.65 46.54
CA VAL A 39 21.72 -24.54 45.82
C VAL A 39 21.24 -23.50 46.83
N LEU A 40 21.65 -22.25 46.64
CA LEU A 40 21.06 -21.11 47.33
C LEU A 40 19.80 -20.69 46.59
N LYS A 41 18.64 -20.92 47.20
CA LYS A 41 17.37 -20.31 46.81
C LYS A 41 17.30 -18.90 47.39
N MET A 42 17.30 -17.89 46.55
CA MET A 42 17.21 -16.48 46.92
C MET A 42 15.85 -15.92 46.48
N GLN A 43 15.08 -15.42 47.44
CA GLN A 43 13.85 -14.66 47.18
C GLN A 43 12.81 -15.45 46.36
N GLU A 44 12.37 -16.59 46.90
CA GLU A 44 11.28 -17.41 46.35
C GLU A 44 9.91 -16.70 46.42
N SER A 45 9.79 -15.67 47.28
CA SER A 45 8.65 -14.75 47.31
C SER A 45 8.57 -13.85 46.08
N LEU A 46 7.34 -13.53 45.67
CA LEU A 46 7.07 -12.69 44.49
C LEU A 46 7.54 -11.23 44.69
N THR A 47 7.47 -10.74 45.93
CA THR A 47 7.85 -9.38 46.35
C THR A 47 9.37 -9.18 46.44
N PRO A 48 9.92 -8.01 46.09
CA PRO A 48 11.36 -7.70 46.30
C PRO A 48 11.73 -7.57 47.79
N SER A 49 13.00 -7.82 48.14
CA SER A 49 13.48 -7.78 49.54
C SER A 49 15.00 -7.51 49.65
N ILE A 50 15.38 -6.69 50.64
CA ILE A 50 16.79 -6.48 51.04
C ILE A 50 17.38 -7.66 51.81
N MET A 51 16.54 -8.57 52.33
CA MET A 51 16.99 -9.69 53.16
C MET A 51 17.39 -10.93 52.33
N SER A 52 17.43 -10.81 51.01
CA SER A 52 17.89 -11.88 50.12
C SER A 52 19.34 -11.66 49.71
N TYR A 53 20.25 -12.00 50.60
CA TYR A 53 21.69 -11.92 50.36
C TYR A 53 22.42 -13.13 50.94
N ALA A 54 23.58 -13.47 50.37
CA ALA A 54 24.55 -14.36 50.99
C ALA A 54 25.93 -13.69 51.02
N ARG A 55 26.45 -13.41 52.23
CA ARG A 55 27.77 -12.77 52.45
C ARG A 55 28.82 -13.85 52.70
N TRP A 56 29.91 -13.84 51.94
CA TRP A 56 31.01 -14.79 52.15
C TRP A 56 31.76 -14.47 53.44
N LYS A 57 32.04 -15.48 54.28
CA LYS A 57 32.76 -15.28 55.56
C LYS A 57 34.29 -15.39 55.45
N GLY A 58 34.82 -15.67 54.26
CA GLY A 58 36.25 -15.78 54.01
C GLY A 58 36.97 -14.43 53.88
N THR A 59 38.26 -14.48 53.57
CA THR A 59 39.09 -13.29 53.29
C THR A 59 39.95 -13.52 52.06
N ILE A 60 40.23 -12.46 51.31
CA ILE A 60 41.02 -12.53 50.07
C ILE A 60 42.52 -12.61 50.44
N PRO A 61 43.24 -13.71 50.13
CA PRO A 61 44.57 -13.96 50.67
C PRO A 61 45.68 -13.06 50.11
N ARG A 62 45.44 -12.37 48.99
CA ARG A 62 46.37 -11.44 48.33
C ARG A 62 45.61 -10.55 47.33
N PRO A 63 46.08 -9.33 47.02
CA PRO A 63 45.47 -8.50 45.98
C PRO A 63 45.53 -9.18 44.60
N LEU A 64 44.38 -9.30 43.94
CA LEU A 64 44.20 -10.02 42.68
C LEU A 64 44.20 -9.05 41.50
N LYS A 65 45.12 -9.27 40.56
CA LYS A 65 45.20 -8.55 39.28
C LYS A 65 44.59 -9.33 38.12
N GLU A 66 44.37 -10.62 38.27
CA GLU A 66 43.61 -11.47 37.36
C GLU A 66 42.62 -12.28 38.19
N ILE A 67 41.44 -12.51 37.65
CA ILE A 67 40.37 -13.25 38.30
C ILE A 67 39.53 -13.98 37.25
N THR A 68 39.19 -15.23 37.52
CA THR A 68 38.10 -15.93 36.82
C THR A 68 36.96 -16.15 37.79
N ILE A 69 35.73 -15.90 37.34
CA ILE A 69 34.50 -16.21 38.07
C ILE A 69 33.65 -17.14 37.19
N CYS A 70 33.16 -18.22 37.76
CA CYS A 70 32.12 -19.07 37.17
C CYS A 70 30.97 -19.25 38.15
N TYR A 71 29.72 -19.33 37.67
CA TYR A 71 28.54 -19.69 38.46
C TYR A 71 27.40 -20.22 37.58
N ARG A 72 26.41 -20.84 38.19
CA ARG A 72 25.13 -21.20 37.56
C ARG A 72 23.98 -20.49 38.27
N ILE A 73 23.11 -19.85 37.49
CA ILE A 73 21.90 -19.19 38.01
C ILE A 73 20.64 -19.64 37.27
N LYS A 74 19.51 -19.53 37.95
CA LYS A 74 18.17 -19.75 37.41
C LYS A 74 17.22 -18.68 37.95
N ILE A 75 16.88 -17.70 37.11
CA ILE A 75 16.19 -16.48 37.56
C ILE A 75 14.68 -16.73 37.70
N TYR A 76 14.11 -16.37 38.84
CA TYR A 76 12.67 -16.44 39.13
C TYR A 76 11.92 -15.19 38.67
N HIS A 77 12.47 -14.01 38.89
CA HIS A 77 11.90 -12.72 38.49
C HIS A 77 13.02 -11.81 38.00
N TYR A 78 12.74 -11.02 36.97
CA TYR A 78 13.61 -9.91 36.61
C TYR A 78 13.28 -8.68 37.45
N ARG A 79 14.34 -7.96 37.84
CA ARG A 79 14.28 -6.66 38.49
C ARG A 79 14.99 -5.62 37.59
N PRO A 80 14.80 -4.30 37.80
CA PRO A 80 15.43 -3.26 36.96
C PRO A 80 16.94 -3.38 36.82
N GLU A 81 17.64 -3.80 37.89
CA GLU A 81 19.02 -4.25 37.89
C GLU A 81 19.09 -5.59 38.64
N VAL A 82 20.00 -6.51 38.28
CA VAL A 82 20.09 -7.83 38.91
C VAL A 82 21.54 -8.14 39.26
N VAL A 83 21.91 -7.90 40.52
CA VAL A 83 23.28 -8.10 40.99
C VAL A 83 23.44 -9.50 41.58
N VAL A 84 24.22 -10.35 40.90
CA VAL A 84 24.48 -11.74 41.33
C VAL A 84 25.73 -11.82 42.20
N PHE A 85 26.74 -11.01 41.90
CA PHE A 85 28.01 -10.96 42.61
C PHE A 85 28.42 -9.49 42.81
N SER A 86 28.67 -9.10 44.05
CA SER A 86 29.15 -7.77 44.42
C SER A 86 30.38 -7.86 45.33
N TYR A 87 31.28 -6.89 45.17
CA TYR A 87 32.46 -6.72 46.00
C TYR A 87 32.76 -5.26 46.30
N ILE A 88 32.90 -4.95 47.59
CA ILE A 88 33.32 -3.64 48.07
C ILE A 88 34.49 -3.73 49.06
N ASN A 89 35.38 -2.75 48.99
CA ASN A 89 36.56 -2.59 49.85
C ASN A 89 36.30 -1.44 50.84
N THR A 90 36.67 -1.66 52.10
CA THR A 90 36.55 -0.67 53.20
C THR A 90 37.17 0.71 52.91
N LYS A 91 38.11 0.79 51.95
CA LYS A 91 38.84 2.02 51.57
C LYS A 91 38.11 2.92 50.56
N ASN A 92 36.95 2.51 50.04
CA ASN A 92 36.26 3.20 48.94
C ASN A 92 34.89 3.76 49.38
N GLU A 93 34.81 5.07 49.61
CA GLU A 93 33.59 5.75 50.10
C GLU A 93 32.65 6.27 48.98
N ASN A 94 33.07 6.21 47.70
CA ASN A 94 32.30 6.76 46.59
C ASN A 94 32.14 5.73 45.45
N ILE A 95 31.01 5.02 45.45
CA ILE A 95 30.48 4.34 44.26
C ILE A 95 29.37 5.24 43.67
N ARG A 96 29.29 5.32 42.34
CA ARG A 96 28.38 6.22 41.62
C ARG A 96 27.20 5.44 41.05
N THR A 97 26.01 5.70 41.56
CA THR A 97 24.78 4.99 41.19
C THR A 97 24.08 5.62 39.98
N ASP A 98 24.54 5.30 38.76
CA ASP A 98 23.84 5.68 37.52
C ASP A 98 22.61 4.74 37.28
N HIS A 99 21.58 4.85 38.14
CA HIS A 99 20.36 4.00 38.24
C HIS A 99 19.42 3.97 37.00
N ASN A 100 19.92 4.14 35.77
CA ASN A 100 19.11 4.61 34.64
C ASN A 100 19.30 3.81 33.33
N ARG A 101 19.43 2.48 33.42
CA ARG A 101 19.46 1.58 32.26
C ARG A 101 18.30 0.57 32.32
N LYS A 102 17.46 0.55 31.28
CA LYS A 102 16.43 -0.48 31.10
C LYS A 102 17.06 -1.80 30.64
N GLY A 103 16.63 -2.91 31.23
CA GLY A 103 16.88 -4.26 30.73
C GLY A 103 17.60 -5.14 31.75
N VAL A 104 17.41 -6.46 31.62
CA VAL A 104 18.10 -7.46 32.43
C VAL A 104 19.60 -7.30 32.24
N GLN A 105 20.28 -6.94 33.31
CA GLN A 105 21.74 -6.95 33.39
C GLN A 105 22.10 -7.85 34.55
N VAL A 106 22.70 -9.02 34.27
CA VAL A 106 23.42 -9.74 35.31
C VAL A 106 24.70 -8.94 35.54
N VAL A 107 24.73 -8.22 36.65
CA VAL A 107 25.82 -7.35 37.05
C VAL A 107 26.77 -8.10 37.95
N ALA A 108 28.06 -8.00 37.66
CA ALA A 108 29.13 -8.23 38.62
C ALA A 108 29.82 -6.90 38.95
N THR A 109 29.77 -6.46 40.22
CA THR A 109 30.51 -5.28 40.70
C THR A 109 31.82 -5.68 41.37
N ALA A 110 32.92 -5.03 40.98
CA ALA A 110 34.24 -5.23 41.57
C ALA A 110 35.05 -3.93 41.52
N GLN A 111 35.24 -3.28 42.68
CA GLN A 111 36.11 -2.10 42.88
C GLN A 111 35.95 -1.00 41.80
N GLY A 112 34.71 -0.56 41.55
CA GLY A 112 34.41 0.50 40.58
C GLY A 112 34.40 0.06 39.11
N MET A 113 34.55 -1.24 38.84
CA MET A 113 34.17 -1.86 37.57
C MET A 113 32.82 -2.55 37.74
N ARG A 114 31.95 -2.37 36.75
CA ARG A 114 30.68 -3.07 36.59
C ARG A 114 30.74 -3.82 35.26
N VAL A 115 30.58 -5.13 35.31
CA VAL A 115 30.42 -5.99 34.13
C VAL A 115 28.93 -6.15 33.89
N ASP A 116 28.40 -5.47 32.87
CA ASP A 116 27.02 -5.64 32.43
C ASP A 116 26.97 -6.81 31.45
N THR A 117 26.25 -7.90 31.75
CA THR A 117 25.84 -8.86 30.73
C THR A 117 24.38 -8.57 30.36
N GLY A 118 24.14 -8.09 29.14
CA GLY A 118 22.81 -7.86 28.57
C GLY A 118 22.17 -9.14 28.01
N ILE A 119 22.54 -10.29 28.56
CA ILE A 119 22.08 -11.61 28.12
C ILE A 119 20.80 -11.95 28.89
N ILE A 120 19.67 -11.93 28.18
CA ILE A 120 18.38 -12.32 28.74
C ILE A 120 18.36 -13.85 28.89
N THR A 121 18.46 -14.34 30.12
CA THR A 121 18.30 -15.78 30.40
C THR A 121 16.84 -16.23 30.22
N PRO A 122 16.58 -17.53 30.05
CA PRO A 122 15.23 -18.05 30.24
C PRO A 122 14.84 -17.98 31.73
N LEU A 123 13.70 -17.37 32.06
CA LEU A 123 13.15 -17.47 33.42
C LEU A 123 12.93 -18.94 33.79
N MET A 124 13.22 -19.29 35.04
CA MET A 124 13.07 -20.63 35.62
C MET A 124 13.96 -21.74 35.03
N HIS A 125 14.96 -21.42 34.19
CA HIS A 125 15.93 -22.40 33.67
C HIS A 125 17.35 -22.12 34.16
N TRP A 126 18.17 -23.16 34.24
CA TRP A 126 19.59 -23.02 34.59
C TRP A 126 20.43 -22.47 33.44
N THR A 127 21.23 -21.46 33.75
CA THR A 127 22.23 -20.87 32.86
C THR A 127 23.58 -20.81 33.56
N ALA A 128 24.60 -21.37 32.92
CA ALA A 128 25.98 -21.33 33.39
C ALA A 128 26.75 -20.17 32.73
N PHE A 129 27.48 -19.42 33.55
CA PHE A 129 28.30 -18.29 33.14
C PHE A 129 29.72 -18.46 33.66
N CYS A 130 30.71 -18.10 32.83
CA CYS A 130 32.12 -18.00 33.22
C CYS A 130 32.75 -16.78 32.56
N PHE A 131 33.50 -15.96 33.29
CA PHE A 131 34.24 -14.83 32.73
C PHE A 131 35.60 -14.60 33.39
N VAL A 132 36.54 -14.07 32.60
CA VAL A 132 37.89 -13.72 33.01
C VAL A 132 38.12 -12.22 32.91
N LEU A 133 38.52 -11.61 34.02
CA LEU A 133 38.99 -10.23 34.08
C LEU A 133 40.51 -10.24 34.31
N ALA A 134 41.25 -9.59 33.40
CA ALA A 134 42.70 -9.44 33.47
C ALA A 134 43.15 -8.13 32.80
N PRO A 135 44.31 -7.54 33.16
CA PRO A 135 44.66 -6.18 32.74
C PRO A 135 45.07 -6.15 31.28
N ASN A 136 44.57 -5.17 30.53
CA ASN A 136 44.85 -4.95 29.10
C ASN A 136 44.41 -6.09 28.15
N THR A 137 43.69 -7.11 28.63
CA THR A 137 43.09 -8.17 27.79
C THR A 137 41.61 -7.88 27.52
N PRO A 138 41.05 -8.27 26.35
CA PRO A 138 39.61 -8.25 26.14
C PRO A 138 38.93 -9.24 27.09
N LEU A 139 37.74 -8.87 27.59
CA LEU A 139 36.89 -9.75 28.40
C LEU A 139 36.67 -11.09 27.70
N THR A 140 37.10 -12.18 28.34
CA THR A 140 36.78 -13.53 27.86
C THR A 140 35.55 -14.01 28.62
N PHE A 141 34.48 -14.34 27.88
CA PHE A 141 33.18 -14.67 28.44
C PHE A 141 32.63 -15.95 27.80
N TYR A 142 32.04 -16.81 28.61
CA TYR A 142 31.44 -18.08 28.24
C TYR A 142 30.04 -18.21 28.85
N HIS A 143 29.12 -18.76 28.07
CA HIS A 143 27.75 -19.03 28.45
C HIS A 143 27.37 -20.43 27.97
N ASN A 144 26.95 -21.31 28.88
CA ASN A 144 26.52 -22.69 28.58
C ASN A 144 27.51 -23.48 27.69
N GLY A 145 28.82 -23.34 27.94
CA GLY A 145 29.90 -24.00 27.18
C GLY A 145 30.37 -23.25 25.92
N LEU A 146 29.63 -22.24 25.46
CA LEU A 146 29.95 -21.47 24.27
C LEU A 146 30.73 -20.20 24.61
N LYS A 147 31.89 -20.02 23.94
CA LYS A 147 32.66 -18.77 23.98
C LYS A 147 31.91 -17.66 23.26
N TRP A 148 31.65 -16.55 23.95
CA TRP A 148 31.09 -15.36 23.30
C TRP A 148 32.08 -14.78 22.30
N LYS A 149 31.64 -14.70 21.05
CA LYS A 149 32.30 -13.97 19.97
C LYS A 149 31.52 -12.67 19.80
N GLY A 150 32.21 -11.54 19.79
CA GLY A 150 31.57 -10.25 19.58
C GLY A 150 30.84 -10.20 18.23
N ASP A 151 29.61 -9.68 18.28
CA ASP A 151 28.68 -9.44 17.17
C ASP A 151 28.03 -10.68 16.52
N LYS A 152 26.68 -10.66 16.50
CA LYS A 152 25.76 -11.47 15.67
C LYS A 152 25.56 -12.97 15.99
N GLU A 153 24.96 -13.27 17.15
CA GLU A 153 23.99 -14.36 17.30
C GLU A 153 23.14 -14.16 18.58
N TYR A 154 21.89 -14.63 18.59
CA TYR A 154 20.93 -14.59 19.72
C TYR A 154 20.51 -13.23 20.30
N LEU A 155 19.93 -12.36 19.46
CA LEU A 155 18.74 -11.58 19.82
C LEU A 155 17.78 -11.59 18.61
N GLU A 156 16.51 -11.92 18.82
CA GLU A 156 15.45 -11.78 17.81
C GLU A 156 14.76 -10.42 17.96
N ASP A 157 14.93 -9.54 16.96
CA ASP A 157 14.05 -8.43 16.56
C ASP A 157 13.38 -7.55 17.66
N ASP A 158 14.13 -7.20 18.71
CA ASP A 158 13.81 -6.05 19.59
C ASP A 158 14.44 -4.74 19.04
N ASP A 159 14.18 -4.46 17.75
CA ASP A 159 14.37 -3.13 17.13
C ASP A 159 13.33 -2.15 17.72
N ASP A 160 13.63 -1.60 18.90
CA ASP A 160 12.91 -0.50 19.58
C ASP A 160 13.82 0.26 20.56
N ASP A 161 14.73 1.08 20.05
CA ASP A 161 15.17 2.34 20.69
C ASP A 161 15.95 3.18 19.63
N ASP A 162 15.65 4.48 19.53
CA ASP A 162 16.21 5.41 18.52
C ASP A 162 17.61 5.94 18.92
N ASP A 163 18.51 5.05 19.35
CA ASP A 163 19.87 5.36 19.79
C ASP A 163 20.91 4.67 18.90
N GLN A 164 21.71 5.46 18.18
CA GLN A 164 22.77 4.96 17.29
C GLN A 164 24.03 4.48 18.04
N SER A 165 23.90 4.08 19.30
CA SER A 165 24.96 3.44 20.06
C SER A 165 24.89 1.91 19.89
N GLY A 166 25.98 1.31 19.38
CA GLY A 166 26.10 -0.14 19.24
C GLY A 166 26.16 -0.83 20.60
N LYS A 167 24.98 -1.12 21.16
CA LYS A 167 24.77 -1.57 22.55
C LYS A 167 25.30 -3.00 22.74
N LYS A 168 26.56 -3.10 23.19
CA LYS A 168 27.26 -4.38 23.35
C LYS A 168 26.54 -5.29 24.35
N LEU A 169 26.30 -6.54 23.96
CA LEU A 169 25.75 -7.61 24.81
C LEU A 169 26.56 -7.87 26.08
N VAL A 170 27.85 -7.51 26.11
CA VAL A 170 28.64 -7.45 27.34
C VAL A 170 29.45 -6.14 27.38
N SER A 171 29.36 -5.43 28.50
CA SER A 171 29.88 -4.07 28.71
C SER A 171 30.71 -3.99 30.00
N ILE A 172 31.74 -3.14 30.02
CA ILE A 172 32.55 -2.85 31.22
C ILE A 172 32.60 -1.33 31.39
N SER A 173 32.28 -0.85 32.59
CA SER A 173 32.12 0.58 32.89
C SER A 173 33.40 1.40 32.99
N ASN A 174 34.58 0.77 33.10
CA ASN A 174 35.85 1.45 33.39
C ASN A 174 37.00 0.91 32.52
N SER A 175 37.90 1.80 32.06
CA SER A 175 38.89 1.48 31.02
C SER A 175 40.25 1.06 31.58
N ASN A 176 40.71 -0.14 31.18
CA ASN A 176 42.08 -0.67 31.22
C ASN A 176 43.15 0.23 31.86
N ASN A 177 43.41 0.04 33.17
CA ASN A 177 44.62 0.54 33.81
C ASN A 177 45.57 -0.62 34.13
N ALA A 178 46.82 -0.56 33.67
CA ALA A 178 47.80 -1.63 33.88
C ALA A 178 48.21 -1.86 35.36
N SER A 179 47.84 -0.93 36.24
CA SER A 179 48.03 -1.00 37.70
C SER A 179 46.82 -1.50 38.47
N GLN A 180 45.72 -1.85 37.79
CA GLN A 180 44.43 -2.15 38.42
C GLN A 180 44.46 -3.47 39.22
N VAL A 181 43.82 -3.44 40.38
CA VAL A 181 43.48 -4.60 41.21
C VAL A 181 41.97 -4.77 41.11
N PHE A 182 41.51 -6.02 41.01
CA PHE A 182 40.08 -6.36 40.89
C PHE A 182 39.47 -6.72 42.25
N LEU A 183 40.21 -7.46 43.08
CA LEU A 183 39.88 -7.78 44.46
C LEU A 183 41.11 -7.49 45.35
N ASP A 184 40.93 -6.72 46.42
CA ASP A 184 41.96 -6.42 47.44
C ASP A 184 41.60 -7.10 48.79
N VAL A 185 42.59 -7.24 49.68
CA VAL A 185 42.51 -8.04 50.92
C VAL A 185 41.38 -7.56 51.85
N ASP A 186 41.16 -6.25 51.94
CA ASP A 186 40.30 -5.61 52.95
C ASP A 186 38.87 -5.34 52.44
N GLY A 187 38.25 -6.32 51.78
CA GLY A 187 36.91 -6.20 51.19
C GLY A 187 36.03 -7.43 51.30
N THR A 188 34.72 -7.19 51.22
CA THR A 188 33.64 -8.17 51.43
C THR A 188 33.05 -8.60 50.09
N ILE A 189 32.64 -9.87 49.97
CA ILE A 189 31.89 -10.39 48.81
C ILE A 189 30.46 -10.70 49.26
N VAL A 190 29.47 -10.19 48.52
CA VAL A 190 28.04 -10.47 48.71
C VAL A 190 27.45 -11.01 47.41
N LEU A 191 26.47 -11.90 47.57
CA LEU A 191 25.71 -12.50 46.49
C LEU A 191 24.24 -12.08 46.62
N GLY A 192 23.65 -11.66 45.50
CA GLY A 192 22.21 -11.37 45.39
C GLY A 192 21.75 -9.93 45.70
N GLN A 193 22.66 -9.02 46.04
CA GLN A 193 22.41 -7.57 46.22
C GLN A 193 23.62 -6.78 45.69
N ASP A 194 23.46 -5.51 45.32
CA ASP A 194 24.63 -4.60 45.22
C ASP A 194 25.00 -4.08 46.61
N GLN A 195 26.28 -3.70 46.78
CA GLN A 195 26.79 -3.14 48.04
C GLN A 195 27.03 -1.63 47.88
N ASP A 196 25.97 -0.84 47.69
CA ASP A 196 26.04 0.61 47.39
C ASP A 196 26.97 1.39 48.34
N ALA A 197 27.07 0.95 49.60
CA ALA A 197 28.08 1.40 50.56
C ALA A 197 28.65 0.23 51.39
N PRO A 198 29.86 0.35 51.99
CA PRO A 198 30.52 -0.72 52.75
C PRO A 198 29.84 -1.20 54.04
N ALA A 199 28.60 -0.77 54.31
CA ALA A 199 27.85 -0.98 55.54
C ALA A 199 26.51 -1.70 55.29
N ASP A 200 26.50 -2.66 54.34
CA ASP A 200 25.34 -3.49 53.97
C ASP A 200 24.09 -2.68 53.59
N VAL A 201 24.29 -1.59 52.83
CA VAL A 201 23.21 -0.79 52.26
C VAL A 201 22.76 -1.46 50.96
N TYR A 202 21.53 -1.98 50.95
CA TYR A 202 20.92 -2.73 49.85
C TYR A 202 19.62 -2.05 49.36
N ASP A 203 19.38 -2.00 48.05
CA ASP A 203 18.12 -1.51 47.47
C ASP A 203 17.20 -2.68 47.03
N VAL A 204 15.93 -2.61 47.41
CA VAL A 204 14.90 -3.62 47.06
C VAL A 204 14.71 -3.83 45.55
N THR A 205 15.14 -2.90 44.71
CA THR A 205 15.02 -2.98 43.24
C THR A 205 16.24 -3.63 42.56
N GLN A 206 17.32 -3.89 43.29
CA GLN A 206 18.55 -4.52 42.78
C GLN A 206 18.69 -6.00 43.19
N SER A 207 17.73 -6.51 43.98
CA SER A 207 17.77 -7.86 44.57
C SER A 207 17.66 -8.98 43.53
N PHE A 208 18.51 -9.99 43.65
CA PHE A 208 18.38 -11.22 42.89
C PHE A 208 17.21 -12.07 43.41
N SER A 209 16.40 -12.60 42.48
CA SER A 209 15.35 -13.56 42.78
C SER A 209 15.51 -14.76 41.86
N GLY A 210 15.87 -15.90 42.42
CA GLY A 210 16.29 -17.08 41.67
C GLY A 210 17.05 -18.12 42.50
N GLU A 211 17.63 -19.09 41.82
CA GLU A 211 18.52 -20.11 42.36
C GLU A 211 19.97 -19.82 41.91
N LEU A 212 20.95 -20.01 42.79
CA LEU A 212 22.38 -19.82 42.54
C LEU A 212 23.16 -21.06 43.02
N THR A 213 24.10 -21.55 42.21
CA THR A 213 24.95 -22.71 42.55
C THR A 213 26.27 -22.74 41.75
N ASP A 214 27.18 -23.63 42.13
CA ASP A 214 28.51 -23.83 41.52
C ASP A 214 29.37 -22.54 41.41
N LEU A 215 29.16 -21.53 42.26
CA LEU A 215 29.96 -20.29 42.25
C LEU A 215 31.40 -20.58 42.69
N ASN A 216 32.32 -20.46 41.74
CA ASN A 216 33.74 -20.67 41.94
C ASN A 216 34.55 -19.45 41.47
N VAL A 217 35.58 -19.10 42.23
CA VAL A 217 36.44 -17.93 41.97
C VAL A 217 37.92 -18.33 42.05
N TRP A 218 38.69 -17.95 41.04
CA TRP A 218 40.11 -18.26 40.91
C TRP A 218 41.00 -17.01 40.92
N SER A 219 42.21 -17.12 41.49
CA SER A 219 43.24 -16.09 41.47
C SER A 219 44.08 -16.06 40.18
N ARG A 220 43.68 -16.85 39.17
CA ARG A 220 44.28 -16.94 37.85
C ARG A 220 43.24 -16.83 36.75
N ARG A 221 43.71 -16.52 35.54
CA ARG A 221 43.01 -16.86 34.30
C ARG A 221 42.89 -18.39 34.14
N LEU A 222 41.70 -18.85 33.80
CA LEU A 222 41.46 -20.20 33.26
C LEU A 222 41.70 -20.24 31.74
N GLU A 223 42.04 -21.41 31.21
CA GLU A 223 42.20 -21.64 29.77
C GLU A 223 40.84 -21.74 29.05
N GLU A 224 40.85 -21.55 27.73
CA GLU A 224 39.64 -21.53 26.90
C GLU A 224 38.89 -22.88 26.87
N GLN A 225 39.57 -23.98 27.17
CA GLN A 225 38.95 -25.28 27.33
C GLN A 225 38.41 -25.51 28.75
N GLU A 226 39.11 -25.07 29.80
CA GLU A 226 38.59 -25.10 31.19
C GLU A 226 37.27 -24.32 31.29
N LEU A 227 37.22 -23.11 30.70
CA LEU A 227 36.02 -22.26 30.66
C LEU A 227 34.85 -22.93 29.91
N ALA A 228 35.13 -23.64 28.80
CA ALA A 228 34.14 -24.39 28.05
C ALA A 228 33.62 -25.61 28.84
N ASP A 229 34.51 -26.33 29.52
CA ASP A 229 34.18 -27.57 30.21
C ASP A 229 33.46 -27.33 31.55
N ILE A 230 33.71 -26.21 32.24
CA ILE A 230 32.97 -25.80 33.44
C ILE A 230 31.58 -25.25 33.06
N SER A 231 31.51 -24.28 32.13
CA SER A 231 30.23 -23.69 31.73
C SER A 231 29.35 -24.64 30.91
N GLY A 232 29.94 -25.65 30.25
CA GLY A 232 29.22 -26.70 29.55
C GLY A 232 28.87 -27.94 30.41
N CYS A 233 29.08 -27.88 31.72
CA CYS A 233 28.88 -28.98 32.68
C CYS A 233 29.50 -30.33 32.25
N ARG A 234 30.76 -30.28 31.82
CA ARG A 234 31.65 -31.46 31.72
C ARG A 234 32.48 -31.63 32.99
N THR A 235 32.73 -30.54 33.70
CA THR A 235 33.35 -30.48 35.03
C THR A 235 32.62 -29.45 35.91
N ARG A 236 32.86 -29.47 37.23
CA ARG A 236 32.42 -28.38 38.14
C ARG A 236 33.46 -27.26 38.22
N GLY A 237 34.73 -27.64 38.37
CA GLY A 237 35.82 -26.73 38.74
C GLY A 237 35.76 -26.40 40.24
N HIS A 238 36.94 -26.21 40.84
CA HIS A 238 37.10 -25.79 42.25
C HIS A 238 38.00 -24.56 42.28
N GLY A 239 37.51 -23.46 42.86
CA GLY A 239 38.24 -22.19 42.95
C GLY A 239 39.33 -22.18 44.04
N ASP A 240 40.40 -21.41 43.81
CA ASP A 240 41.45 -21.18 44.83
C ASP A 240 41.20 -19.93 45.70
N ILE A 241 40.09 -19.21 45.45
CA ILE A 241 39.61 -18.08 46.26
C ILE A 241 38.23 -18.38 46.86
N ILE A 242 37.30 -18.88 46.05
CA ILE A 242 36.02 -19.46 46.51
C ILE A 242 35.85 -20.80 45.80
N ASP A 243 35.79 -21.88 46.58
CA ASP A 243 35.35 -23.20 46.15
C ASP A 243 33.94 -23.44 46.67
N TRP A 244 32.99 -23.71 45.78
CA TRP A 244 31.56 -23.76 46.13
C TRP A 244 31.24 -24.82 47.18
N ASP A 245 31.87 -25.99 47.08
CA ASP A 245 31.60 -27.14 47.94
C ASP A 245 32.19 -27.00 49.37
N THR A 246 32.99 -25.95 49.63
CA THR A 246 33.64 -25.71 50.94
C THR A 246 33.49 -24.29 51.51
N ALA A 247 32.91 -23.34 50.77
CA ALA A 247 32.78 -21.94 51.20
C ALA A 247 31.63 -21.70 52.21
N ASP A 248 31.94 -21.03 53.32
CA ASP A 248 30.94 -20.63 54.31
C ASP A 248 30.34 -19.24 53.99
N PHE A 249 29.01 -19.16 54.05
CA PHE A 249 28.21 -17.97 53.78
C PHE A 249 27.30 -17.64 54.97
N GLU A 250 27.19 -16.36 55.29
CA GLU A 250 26.14 -15.79 56.13
C GLU A 250 24.92 -15.51 55.26
N LEU A 251 23.74 -16.01 55.63
CA LEU A 251 22.52 -15.90 54.84
C LEU A 251 21.54 -14.90 55.48
N GLY A 252 20.95 -14.04 54.65
CA GLY A 252 19.77 -13.25 55.05
C GLY A 252 18.52 -14.13 55.20
N SER A 253 17.45 -13.60 55.80
CA SER A 253 16.23 -14.37 56.13
C SER A 253 15.50 -14.95 54.93
N ASP A 254 15.71 -14.36 53.75
CA ASP A 254 14.97 -14.67 52.53
C ASP A 254 15.84 -15.52 51.57
N VAL A 255 16.78 -16.27 52.14
CA VAL A 255 17.67 -17.22 51.44
C VAL A 255 17.63 -18.58 52.14
N SER A 256 17.50 -19.67 51.39
CA SER A 256 17.56 -21.04 51.91
C SER A 256 18.53 -21.92 51.11
N LYS A 257 19.15 -22.90 51.80
CA LYS A 257 20.01 -23.93 51.20
C LYS A 257 19.18 -25.17 50.88
N VAL A 258 19.30 -25.70 49.66
CA VAL A 258 18.62 -26.93 49.20
C VAL A 258 19.61 -27.79 48.41
N GLU A 259 19.69 -29.09 48.69
CA GLU A 259 20.43 -30.02 47.83
C GLU A 259 19.62 -30.41 46.58
N VAL A 260 20.25 -30.34 45.41
CA VAL A 260 19.64 -30.63 44.10
C VAL A 260 20.61 -31.51 43.29
N ASP A 261 20.09 -32.47 42.51
CA ASP A 261 20.93 -33.31 41.64
C ASP A 261 21.66 -32.49 40.57
N LEU A 262 22.95 -32.77 40.36
CA LEU A 262 23.79 -32.17 39.30
C LEU A 262 23.09 -32.18 37.93
N ALA A 263 22.42 -33.28 37.57
CA ALA A 263 21.72 -33.42 36.29
C ALA A 263 20.55 -32.43 36.12
N VAL A 264 19.97 -31.92 37.21
CA VAL A 264 18.96 -30.85 37.16
C VAL A 264 19.63 -29.48 36.98
N THR A 265 20.72 -29.21 37.69
CA THR A 265 21.50 -27.95 37.56
C THR A 265 22.19 -27.79 36.20
N CYS A 266 22.42 -28.91 35.50
CA CYS A 266 23.07 -28.95 34.19
C CYS A 266 22.12 -29.21 33.00
N ASN A 267 20.81 -29.34 33.24
CA ASN A 267 19.82 -29.42 32.18
C ASN A 267 19.50 -28.00 31.64
N VAL A 268 20.37 -27.51 30.76
CA VAL A 268 20.30 -26.16 30.16
C VAL A 268 19.03 -25.95 29.32
N VAL A 269 18.47 -27.03 28.76
CA VAL A 269 17.24 -27.00 27.95
C VAL A 269 16.29 -28.09 28.47
N PRO A 270 14.99 -27.82 28.70
CA PRO A 270 14.02 -28.84 29.09
C PRO A 270 13.76 -29.83 27.96
N LEU A 271 13.09 -30.93 28.27
CA LEU A 271 12.42 -31.72 27.24
C LEU A 271 11.44 -30.79 26.47
N PRO A 272 11.41 -30.84 25.13
CA PRO A 272 10.59 -29.94 24.31
C PRO A 272 9.11 -30.38 24.30
N PHE A 273 8.60 -30.92 25.40
CA PHE A 273 7.30 -31.59 25.48
C PHE A 273 6.48 -31.04 26.65
N PHE A 274 5.31 -30.48 26.37
CA PHE A 274 4.39 -29.96 27.39
C PHE A 274 3.00 -30.59 27.23
N MET A 275 2.45 -31.17 28.30
CA MET A 275 1.15 -31.86 28.26
C MET A 275 0.01 -30.97 28.74
N PHE A 276 -1.03 -30.86 27.92
CA PHE A 276 -2.32 -30.30 28.31
C PHE A 276 -3.26 -31.48 28.66
N PRO A 277 -3.73 -31.59 29.92
CA PRO A 277 -4.53 -32.73 30.37
C PRO A 277 -6.01 -32.65 29.97
N ASP A 278 -6.42 -31.54 29.36
CA ASP A 278 -7.76 -31.36 28.81
C ASP A 278 -8.02 -32.32 27.66
N LYS A 279 -9.22 -32.91 27.63
CA LYS A 279 -9.63 -33.85 26.58
C LYS A 279 -10.19 -33.07 25.40
N LEU A 280 -9.39 -32.93 24.34
CA LEU A 280 -9.64 -32.10 23.17
C LEU A 280 -9.93 -32.94 21.91
N GLN A 281 -10.63 -32.35 20.94
CA GLN A 281 -10.71 -32.93 19.59
C GLN A 281 -9.36 -32.72 18.88
N VAL A 282 -9.09 -33.48 17.82
CA VAL A 282 -7.81 -33.34 17.07
C VAL A 282 -7.62 -31.93 16.51
N SER A 283 -8.70 -31.25 16.07
CA SER A 283 -8.68 -29.85 15.64
C SER A 283 -8.21 -28.91 16.74
N ASP A 284 -8.84 -29.02 17.92
CA ASP A 284 -8.62 -28.11 19.04
C ASP A 284 -7.22 -28.34 19.63
N ALA A 285 -6.75 -29.60 19.62
CA ALA A 285 -5.39 -29.98 20.00
C ALA A 285 -4.33 -29.41 19.04
N LEU A 286 -4.60 -29.38 17.73
CA LEU A 286 -3.70 -28.78 16.72
C LEU A 286 -3.62 -27.25 16.87
N SER A 287 -4.75 -26.55 16.94
CA SER A 287 -4.76 -25.09 17.22
C SER A 287 -4.05 -24.76 18.53
N LEU A 288 -4.29 -25.54 19.60
CA LEU A 288 -3.67 -25.29 20.90
C LEU A 288 -2.14 -25.44 20.87
N CYS A 289 -1.59 -26.48 20.24
CA CYS A 289 -0.13 -26.58 20.11
C CYS A 289 0.45 -25.44 19.25
N ALA A 290 -0.22 -25.10 18.15
CA ALA A 290 0.21 -24.05 17.24
C ALA A 290 0.18 -22.64 17.88
N ALA A 291 -0.80 -22.36 18.75
CA ALA A 291 -0.88 -21.13 19.54
C ALA A 291 0.26 -20.98 20.57
N PHE A 292 0.91 -22.09 20.93
CA PHE A 292 2.15 -22.15 21.74
C PHE A 292 3.39 -22.41 20.85
N GLY A 293 3.32 -22.08 19.55
CA GLY A 293 4.47 -22.10 18.63
C GLY A 293 5.10 -23.47 18.40
N GLY A 294 4.31 -24.54 18.51
CA GLY A 294 4.76 -25.92 18.34
C GLY A 294 3.69 -26.85 17.74
N ASP A 295 4.03 -28.13 17.61
CA ASP A 295 3.19 -29.14 16.95
C ASP A 295 2.60 -30.14 17.95
N VAL A 296 1.54 -30.86 17.59
CA VAL A 296 1.14 -32.08 18.33
C VAL A 296 2.26 -33.12 18.20
N VAL A 297 2.71 -33.69 19.32
CA VAL A 297 3.84 -34.61 19.35
C VAL A 297 3.64 -35.78 18.39
N THR A 298 4.69 -36.06 17.62
CA THR A 298 4.87 -37.34 16.92
C THR A 298 6.30 -37.82 17.18
N PRO A 299 6.51 -38.96 17.86
CA PRO A 299 7.84 -39.51 18.04
C PRO A 299 8.52 -39.81 16.70
N ARG A 300 9.79 -39.41 16.55
CA ARG A 300 10.58 -39.59 15.32
C ARG A 300 11.60 -40.73 15.44
N ASN A 301 11.75 -41.30 16.63
CA ASN A 301 12.63 -42.43 16.93
C ASN A 301 12.18 -43.14 18.23
N ALA A 302 12.78 -44.28 18.53
CA ALA A 302 12.44 -45.10 19.70
C ALA A 302 12.72 -44.44 21.06
N GLN A 303 13.69 -43.50 21.15
CA GLN A 303 14.01 -42.79 22.40
C GLN A 303 12.95 -41.73 22.70
N GLU A 304 12.55 -40.94 21.69
CA GLU A 304 11.42 -40.01 21.79
C GLU A 304 10.12 -40.76 22.14
N GLN A 305 9.89 -41.93 21.54
CA GLN A 305 8.73 -42.78 21.83
C GLN A 305 8.67 -43.23 23.30
N GLU A 306 9.81 -43.61 23.90
CA GLU A 306 9.88 -43.99 25.32
C GLU A 306 9.64 -42.78 26.25
N VAL A 307 10.21 -41.62 25.94
CA VAL A 307 10.00 -40.37 26.70
C VAL A 307 8.53 -39.92 26.65
N VAL A 308 7.92 -39.95 25.47
CA VAL A 308 6.52 -39.57 25.26
C VAL A 308 5.57 -40.52 25.98
N TYR A 309 5.85 -41.83 25.98
CA TYR A 309 5.08 -42.81 26.76
C TYR A 309 5.19 -42.56 28.29
N LYS A 310 6.40 -42.29 28.81
CA LYS A 310 6.62 -41.96 30.23
C LYS A 310 5.87 -40.69 30.67
N LEU A 311 5.94 -39.61 29.89
CA LEU A 311 5.16 -38.38 30.14
C LEU A 311 3.64 -38.64 30.12
N GLY A 312 3.18 -39.62 29.33
CA GLY A 312 1.83 -40.17 29.37
C GLY A 312 1.48 -40.82 30.71
N GLU A 313 2.28 -41.79 31.15
CA GLU A 313 2.07 -42.51 32.42
C GLU A 313 2.08 -41.58 33.64
N GLU A 314 2.94 -40.56 33.65
CA GLU A 314 2.99 -39.53 34.71
C GLU A 314 1.69 -38.73 34.87
N ASN A 315 0.87 -38.63 33.80
CA ASN A 315 -0.37 -37.86 33.78
C ASN A 315 -1.63 -38.75 33.64
N LYS A 316 -1.49 -40.07 33.82
CA LYS A 316 -2.54 -41.06 33.52
C LYS A 316 -3.86 -40.85 34.26
N ASP A 317 -3.85 -40.36 35.50
CA ASP A 317 -5.08 -40.18 36.29
C ASP A 317 -6.07 -39.18 35.63
N GLN A 318 -5.55 -38.29 34.78
CA GLN A 318 -6.35 -37.36 33.98
C GLN A 318 -6.49 -37.87 32.54
N CYS A 319 -5.39 -38.36 31.94
CA CYS A 319 -5.32 -38.73 30.52
C CYS A 319 -5.67 -40.18 30.17
N ALA A 320 -6.04 -41.02 31.14
CA ALA A 320 -6.43 -42.39 30.88
C ALA A 320 -7.86 -42.51 30.30
N LYS A 321 -8.02 -43.59 29.55
CA LYS A 321 -9.27 -44.29 29.29
C LYS A 321 -8.85 -45.75 29.09
N GLU A 322 -9.49 -46.68 29.79
CA GLU A 322 -9.02 -48.08 29.84
C GLU A 322 -7.56 -48.14 30.36
N GLY A 323 -7.34 -47.57 31.55
CA GLY A 323 -6.21 -47.81 32.46
C GLY A 323 -4.81 -47.27 32.13
N GLY A 324 -4.51 -46.98 30.86
CA GLY A 324 -3.25 -46.36 30.43
C GLY A 324 -3.42 -45.01 29.72
N PRO A 325 -2.33 -44.25 29.48
CA PRO A 325 -2.38 -42.97 28.78
C PRO A 325 -2.98 -43.09 27.38
N LEU A 326 -3.87 -42.16 27.05
CA LEU A 326 -4.52 -42.02 25.75
C LEU A 326 -4.39 -40.57 25.26
N MET A 327 -3.69 -40.37 24.15
CA MET A 327 -3.29 -39.04 23.67
C MET A 327 -3.14 -38.97 22.15
N TRP A 328 -3.44 -37.81 21.57
CA TRP A 328 -3.27 -37.56 20.13
C TRP A 328 -1.81 -37.62 19.70
N LEU A 329 -1.59 -38.08 18.46
CA LEU A 329 -0.33 -37.95 17.73
C LEU A 329 -0.53 -37.03 16.52
N GLY A 330 0.51 -36.29 16.14
CA GLY A 330 0.45 -35.26 15.09
C GLY A 330 0.40 -35.77 13.65
N ILE A 331 -0.26 -36.91 13.39
CA ILE A 331 -0.29 -37.57 12.07
C ILE A 331 -1.69 -38.01 11.62
N THR A 332 -1.90 -38.02 10.30
CA THR A 332 -3.16 -38.38 9.63
C THR A 332 -2.91 -39.02 8.25
N ASP A 333 -3.86 -39.82 7.76
CA ASP A 333 -3.92 -40.31 6.37
C ASP A 333 -5.14 -39.78 5.58
N ASP A 334 -5.87 -38.78 6.11
CA ASP A 334 -7.14 -38.28 5.55
C ASP A 334 -7.03 -37.80 4.09
N ALA A 335 -5.86 -37.27 3.71
CA ALA A 335 -5.55 -36.83 2.36
C ALA A 335 -5.35 -37.97 1.35
N GLU A 336 -4.84 -39.13 1.78
CA GLU A 336 -4.59 -40.31 0.95
C GLU A 336 -4.43 -41.55 1.84
N LYS A 337 -5.41 -42.45 1.77
CA LYS A 337 -5.58 -43.58 2.71
C LYS A 337 -4.37 -44.51 2.76
N GLY A 338 -3.94 -44.83 3.97
CA GLY A 338 -2.75 -45.63 4.27
C GLY A 338 -1.43 -44.86 4.19
N VAL A 339 -1.42 -43.62 3.67
CA VAL A 339 -0.20 -42.80 3.52
C VAL A 339 -0.19 -41.72 4.61
N TRP A 340 0.25 -42.14 5.80
CA TRP A 340 0.33 -41.31 6.99
C TRP A 340 1.36 -40.17 6.84
N ARG A 341 0.91 -38.96 7.18
CA ARG A 341 1.66 -37.70 7.06
C ARG A 341 1.57 -36.88 8.34
N TYR A 342 2.57 -36.03 8.58
CA TYR A 342 2.54 -35.03 9.65
C TYR A 342 1.52 -33.93 9.33
N TYR A 343 0.75 -33.49 10.33
CA TYR A 343 -0.21 -32.39 10.17
C TYR A 343 0.44 -31.06 9.78
N SER A 344 1.65 -30.78 10.28
CA SER A 344 2.31 -29.47 10.12
C SER A 344 3.10 -29.33 8.81
N SER A 345 3.80 -30.37 8.34
CA SER A 345 4.57 -30.33 7.09
C SER A 345 3.86 -30.98 5.89
N GLY A 346 2.88 -31.87 6.11
CA GLY A 346 2.28 -32.70 5.06
C GLY A 346 3.23 -33.77 4.48
N GLU A 347 4.43 -33.93 5.05
CA GLU A 347 5.40 -34.94 4.63
C GLU A 347 5.05 -36.32 5.20
N ASN A 348 5.50 -37.38 4.53
CA ASN A 348 5.29 -38.76 4.97
C ASN A 348 6.05 -39.06 6.27
N VAL A 349 5.43 -39.88 7.13
CA VAL A 349 5.99 -40.24 8.44
C VAL A 349 7.16 -41.23 8.31
N ASN A 350 8.33 -40.86 8.85
CA ASN A 350 9.59 -41.63 8.69
C ASN A 350 9.82 -42.74 9.73
N TYR A 351 9.20 -42.63 10.91
CA TYR A 351 9.27 -43.62 11.99
C TYR A 351 7.85 -43.95 12.43
N THR A 352 7.53 -45.24 12.61
CA THR A 352 6.21 -45.67 13.08
C THR A 352 6.33 -46.71 14.18
N ASN A 353 5.42 -46.65 15.17
CA ASN A 353 5.31 -47.63 16.25
C ASN A 353 3.87 -48.18 16.35
N TRP A 354 3.29 -48.54 15.20
CA TRP A 354 1.94 -49.12 15.13
C TRP A 354 1.82 -50.40 15.96
N ALA A 355 0.73 -50.50 16.72
CA ALA A 355 0.46 -51.70 17.50
C ALA A 355 0.14 -52.91 16.60
N PRO A 356 0.28 -54.16 17.11
CA PRO A 356 -0.04 -55.36 16.32
C PRO A 356 -1.49 -55.35 15.82
N GLY A 357 -1.67 -55.30 14.49
CA GLY A 357 -2.98 -55.18 13.86
C GLY A 357 -3.52 -53.75 13.73
N GLN A 358 -2.64 -52.74 13.77
CA GLN A 358 -2.93 -51.35 13.43
C GLN A 358 -2.05 -50.90 12.24
N PRO A 359 -2.49 -49.90 11.44
CA PRO A 359 -3.82 -49.28 11.44
C PRO A 359 -4.89 -50.23 10.86
N ASN A 360 -6.17 -50.10 11.27
CA ASN A 360 -7.25 -50.99 10.82
C ASN A 360 -8.64 -50.36 10.56
N GLY A 361 -8.86 -49.07 10.81
CA GLY A 361 -10.15 -48.39 10.64
C GLY A 361 -10.48 -47.96 9.20
N LEU A 362 -9.56 -48.20 8.24
CA LEU A 362 -9.67 -48.15 6.77
C LEU A 362 -10.08 -46.83 6.08
N SER A 363 -11.07 -46.12 6.62
CA SER A 363 -11.77 -44.99 5.98
C SER A 363 -12.58 -44.15 6.97
N LEU A 364 -12.62 -44.55 8.24
CA LEU A 364 -13.45 -43.97 9.29
C LEU A 364 -12.61 -43.40 10.45
N GLU A 365 -11.32 -43.73 10.46
CA GLU A 365 -10.36 -43.53 11.54
C GLU A 365 -9.03 -43.07 10.95
N ASN A 366 -8.95 -41.77 10.64
CA ASN A 366 -7.87 -41.20 9.83
C ASN A 366 -6.86 -40.40 10.69
N CYS A 367 -6.90 -40.57 12.02
CA CYS A 367 -6.08 -39.83 13.00
C CYS A 367 -5.41 -40.80 13.97
N ALA A 368 -4.15 -40.59 14.32
CA ALA A 368 -3.42 -41.49 15.22
C ALA A 368 -3.50 -41.05 16.70
N VAL A 369 -3.52 -42.05 17.59
CA VAL A 369 -3.33 -41.89 19.04
C VAL A 369 -2.28 -42.87 19.55
N LEU A 370 -1.61 -42.51 20.64
CA LEU A 370 -0.85 -43.46 21.47
C LEU A 370 -1.79 -44.07 22.51
N LYS A 371 -1.71 -45.39 22.72
CA LYS A 371 -2.49 -46.14 23.73
C LYS A 371 -1.56 -46.91 24.67
N GLY A 372 -1.55 -46.52 25.94
CA GLY A 372 -0.72 -47.10 27.00
C GLY A 372 -1.06 -48.56 27.31
N GLU A 373 -2.23 -48.85 27.87
CA GLU A 373 -2.53 -50.19 28.42
C GLU A 373 -2.66 -51.25 27.33
N THR A 374 -3.57 -51.06 26.36
CA THR A 374 -3.91 -52.09 25.37
C THR A 374 -2.75 -52.49 24.47
N PHE A 375 -1.81 -51.56 24.24
CA PHE A 375 -0.76 -51.68 23.22
C PHE A 375 0.66 -51.32 23.72
N LEU A 376 0.87 -51.17 25.04
CA LEU A 376 2.16 -50.84 25.65
C LEU A 376 2.83 -49.58 25.04
N GLY A 377 2.03 -48.54 24.78
CA GLY A 377 2.47 -47.30 24.13
C GLY A 377 2.48 -47.36 22.59
N GLY A 378 2.05 -48.46 21.99
CA GLY A 378 1.85 -48.59 20.55
C GLY A 378 0.79 -47.62 19.99
N TRP A 379 0.93 -47.29 18.71
CA TRP A 379 0.05 -46.37 18.00
C TRP A 379 -1.19 -47.09 17.45
N SER A 380 -2.30 -46.36 17.41
CA SER A 380 -3.62 -46.84 17.00
C SER A 380 -4.34 -45.76 16.20
N ASP A 381 -4.98 -46.11 15.10
CA ASP A 381 -5.81 -45.20 14.32
C ASP A 381 -7.20 -45.07 14.97
N GLN A 382 -7.75 -43.86 15.03
CA GLN A 382 -9.04 -43.52 15.66
C GLN A 382 -9.81 -42.45 14.86
N SER A 383 -11.13 -42.39 15.06
CA SER A 383 -11.99 -41.43 14.36
C SER A 383 -11.75 -39.98 14.78
N CYS A 384 -11.33 -39.13 13.82
CA CYS A 384 -11.12 -37.68 13.94
C CYS A 384 -12.37 -36.84 14.32
N LYS A 385 -13.50 -37.47 14.63
CA LYS A 385 -14.81 -36.82 14.77
C LYS A 385 -14.95 -36.12 16.12
N LYS A 386 -15.79 -35.08 16.16
CA LYS A 386 -16.06 -34.22 17.34
C LYS A 386 -16.44 -34.96 18.64
N SER A 387 -16.92 -36.20 18.54
CA SER A 387 -17.26 -37.07 19.67
C SER A 387 -16.06 -37.76 20.32
N TYR A 388 -14.88 -37.80 19.68
CA TYR A 388 -13.66 -38.39 20.22
C TYR A 388 -12.78 -37.28 20.80
N LYS A 389 -12.48 -37.36 22.10
CA LYS A 389 -11.69 -36.37 22.82
C LYS A 389 -10.68 -37.04 23.74
N VAL A 390 -9.41 -36.68 23.61
CA VAL A 390 -8.28 -37.24 24.38
C VAL A 390 -7.24 -36.15 24.70
N CYS A 391 -6.25 -36.45 25.54
CA CYS A 391 -5.22 -35.47 25.90
C CYS A 391 -4.30 -35.12 24.71
N VAL A 392 -3.60 -33.99 24.83
CA VAL A 392 -2.56 -33.58 23.88
C VAL A 392 -1.23 -33.33 24.58
N LEU A 393 -0.15 -33.86 23.98
CA LEU A 393 1.22 -33.47 24.29
C LEU A 393 1.72 -32.63 23.11
N CYS A 394 2.17 -31.41 23.38
CA CYS A 394 2.69 -30.51 22.36
C CYS A 394 4.23 -30.51 22.38
N SER A 395 4.82 -30.50 21.19
CA SER A 395 6.25 -30.38 20.92
C SER A 395 6.61 -28.89 20.83
N LEU A 396 6.97 -28.28 21.95
CA LEU A 396 7.17 -26.83 22.09
C LEU A 396 8.66 -26.46 22.12
N LYS A 397 9.00 -25.32 21.51
CA LYS A 397 10.33 -24.71 21.63
C LYS A 397 10.46 -24.07 23.03
N MET A 398 10.96 -24.81 24.00
CA MET A 398 11.22 -24.32 25.35
C MET A 398 12.49 -23.43 25.38
N PRO A 399 12.49 -22.30 26.10
CA PRO A 399 11.38 -21.67 26.83
C PRO A 399 10.29 -21.10 25.90
N VAL A 400 9.03 -21.30 26.25
CA VAL A 400 7.90 -20.68 25.52
C VAL A 400 7.67 -19.26 26.04
N PHE A 401 7.95 -18.27 25.19
CA PHE A 401 7.68 -16.86 25.43
C PHE A 401 6.34 -16.45 24.81
N LEU A 402 5.56 -15.66 25.55
CA LEU A 402 4.33 -15.03 25.04
C LEU A 402 4.33 -13.53 25.34
N ARG A 403 3.74 -12.74 24.45
CA ARG A 403 3.49 -11.30 24.60
C ARG A 403 2.01 -11.03 24.83
N PHE A 404 1.73 -10.03 25.66
CA PHE A 404 0.39 -9.62 26.05
C PHE A 404 0.07 -8.24 25.47
N ARG A 405 -0.82 -8.22 24.47
CA ARG A 405 -1.21 -7.04 23.69
C ARG A 405 -2.48 -6.40 24.22
N GLY A 406 -2.59 -5.09 24.06
CA GLY A 406 -3.68 -4.27 24.58
C GLY A 406 -3.41 -3.69 25.97
N ILE A 407 -2.22 -3.90 26.53
CA ILE A 407 -1.79 -3.31 27.80
C ILE A 407 -1.24 -1.90 27.53
N CYS A 408 -1.89 -0.89 28.12
CA CYS A 408 -1.45 0.51 28.05
C CYS A 408 -0.74 1.00 29.32
N ASP A 409 -0.92 0.31 30.46
CA ASP A 409 -0.26 0.65 31.74
C ASP A 409 0.79 -0.41 32.11
N SER A 410 2.00 -0.21 31.59
CA SER A 410 3.17 -1.02 31.89
C SER A 410 3.68 -0.87 33.33
N SER A 411 3.10 0.03 34.15
CA SER A 411 3.45 0.15 35.58
C SER A 411 2.77 -0.90 36.46
N LEU A 412 1.71 -1.54 35.97
CA LEU A 412 0.92 -2.56 36.68
C LEU A 412 1.19 -3.99 36.20
N TYR A 413 1.36 -4.16 34.90
CA TYR A 413 1.44 -5.46 34.23
C TYR A 413 2.66 -5.53 33.31
N ASP A 414 3.17 -6.74 33.07
CA ASP A 414 4.23 -6.99 32.08
C ASP A 414 3.63 -7.12 30.67
N ASP A 415 4.44 -6.81 29.66
CA ASP A 415 4.16 -7.12 28.25
C ASP A 415 4.60 -8.55 27.87
N ARG A 416 5.54 -9.12 28.62
CA ARG A 416 6.22 -10.40 28.33
C ARG A 416 6.05 -11.42 29.45
N PHE A 417 5.72 -12.65 29.06
CA PHE A 417 5.49 -13.79 29.94
C PHE A 417 6.25 -15.03 29.47
N VAL A 418 6.50 -15.96 30.41
CA VAL A 418 7.08 -17.29 30.15
C VAL A 418 6.14 -18.36 30.68
N LEU A 419 5.98 -19.46 29.94
CA LEU A 419 5.33 -20.68 30.45
C LEU A 419 6.25 -21.38 31.46
N VAL A 420 5.85 -21.40 32.73
CA VAL A 420 6.68 -21.91 33.84
C VAL A 420 6.30 -23.34 34.27
N GLY A 421 5.04 -23.75 34.07
CA GLY A 421 4.57 -25.05 34.52
C GLY A 421 3.05 -25.13 34.56
N LYS A 422 2.50 -25.75 35.61
CA LYS A 422 1.05 -25.90 35.82
C LYS A 422 0.63 -25.40 37.21
N VAL A 423 -0.52 -24.74 37.29
CA VAL A 423 -1.25 -24.41 38.51
C VAL A 423 -2.67 -24.93 38.34
N GLN A 424 -3.16 -25.71 39.32
CA GLN A 424 -4.46 -26.41 39.24
C GLN A 424 -4.65 -27.26 37.97
N GLY A 425 -3.56 -27.82 37.43
CA GLY A 425 -3.55 -28.63 36.20
C GLY A 425 -3.51 -27.82 34.89
N LYS A 426 -3.87 -26.53 34.92
CA LYS A 426 -3.79 -25.60 33.78
C LYS A 426 -2.40 -24.95 33.67
N PRO A 427 -2.00 -24.46 32.48
CA PRO A 427 -0.76 -23.70 32.29
C PRO A 427 -0.60 -22.54 33.28
N TYR A 428 0.62 -22.35 33.79
CA TYR A 428 0.99 -21.19 34.59
C TYR A 428 2.00 -20.31 33.85
N PHE A 429 1.64 -19.04 33.65
CA PHE A 429 2.48 -18.05 32.97
C PHE A 429 2.97 -17.01 33.96
N LYS A 430 4.26 -16.70 33.89
CA LYS A 430 4.90 -15.73 34.77
C LYS A 430 5.41 -14.54 33.95
N GLY A 431 4.97 -13.34 34.33
CA GLY A 431 5.47 -12.10 33.75
C GLY A 431 6.89 -11.82 34.20
N TYR A 432 7.59 -10.94 33.48
CA TYR A 432 9.02 -10.71 33.74
C TYR A 432 9.28 -10.09 35.12
N TYR A 433 8.47 -9.14 35.59
CA TYR A 433 8.70 -8.40 36.84
C TYR A 433 7.44 -8.16 37.69
N ARG A 434 6.31 -7.80 37.05
CA ARG A 434 5.16 -7.15 37.72
C ARG A 434 3.92 -8.01 37.91
N SER A 435 3.78 -9.12 37.19
CA SER A 435 2.50 -9.82 37.05
C SER A 435 2.63 -11.31 36.72
N HIS A 436 1.51 -12.03 36.77
CA HIS A 436 1.39 -13.42 36.37
C HIS A 436 -0.02 -13.75 35.86
N VAL A 437 -0.16 -14.82 35.07
CA VAL A 437 -1.45 -15.33 34.59
C VAL A 437 -1.62 -16.77 35.02
N TYR A 438 -2.72 -17.06 35.72
CA TYR A 438 -3.02 -18.37 36.27
C TYR A 438 -4.52 -18.66 36.29
N PHE A 439 -4.89 -19.94 36.45
CA PHE A 439 -6.28 -20.38 36.57
C PHE A 439 -6.68 -20.47 38.05
N THR A 440 -7.81 -19.86 38.41
CA THR A 440 -8.32 -19.82 39.79
C THR A 440 -9.16 -21.06 40.12
N ALA A 441 -9.40 -21.29 41.42
CA ALA A 441 -10.29 -22.36 41.89
C ALA A 441 -11.75 -22.16 41.43
N ASP A 442 -12.12 -20.90 41.18
CA ASP A 442 -13.43 -20.47 40.68
C ASP A 442 -13.61 -20.71 39.16
N ARG A 443 -12.59 -21.30 38.49
CA ARG A 443 -12.51 -21.57 37.04
C ARG A 443 -12.42 -20.34 36.16
N ILE A 444 -11.74 -19.30 36.63
CA ILE A 444 -11.54 -18.03 35.92
C ILE A 444 -10.04 -17.89 35.63
N TRP A 445 -9.69 -17.36 34.45
CA TRP A 445 -8.32 -16.96 34.16
C TRP A 445 -8.07 -15.56 34.74
N ARG A 446 -7.05 -15.43 35.60
CA ARG A 446 -6.72 -14.16 36.25
C ARG A 446 -5.31 -13.69 35.88
N LEU A 447 -5.21 -12.45 35.43
CA LEU A 447 -3.98 -11.66 35.28
C LEU A 447 -3.85 -10.77 36.51
N GLU A 448 -2.94 -11.09 37.43
CA GLU A 448 -2.79 -10.37 38.71
C GLU A 448 -1.43 -9.66 38.82
N SER A 449 -1.42 -8.47 39.44
CA SER A 449 -0.20 -7.70 39.68
C SER A 449 0.46 -8.13 41.00
N ILE A 450 1.70 -8.59 40.90
CA ILE A 450 2.57 -9.00 42.02
C ILE A 450 2.89 -7.82 42.94
N LEU A 451 2.96 -6.60 42.40
CA LEU A 451 3.42 -5.42 43.13
C LEU A 451 2.29 -4.66 43.86
N LYS A 452 1.02 -4.98 43.59
CA LYS A 452 -0.15 -4.30 44.16
C LYS A 452 -1.30 -5.28 44.42
N ASN A 453 -1.62 -5.50 45.69
CA ASN A 453 -2.74 -6.35 46.09
C ASN A 453 -4.06 -5.86 45.48
N ASN A 454 -4.91 -6.80 45.07
CA ASN A 454 -6.27 -6.53 44.57
C ASN A 454 -6.35 -5.74 43.25
N THR A 455 -5.22 -5.59 42.52
CA THR A 455 -5.22 -5.12 41.11
C THR A 455 -4.99 -6.29 40.15
N TYR A 456 -6.08 -6.79 39.60
CA TYR A 456 -6.12 -7.89 38.64
C TYR A 456 -7.10 -7.61 37.47
N ALA A 457 -7.05 -8.47 36.45
CA ALA A 457 -8.07 -8.61 35.41
C ALA A 457 -8.52 -10.07 35.30
N GLU A 458 -9.79 -10.28 34.96
CA GLU A 458 -10.43 -11.60 34.91
C GLU A 458 -11.08 -11.87 33.54
N MET A 459 -10.86 -13.09 33.05
CA MET A 459 -11.42 -13.67 31.83
C MET A 459 -12.22 -14.92 32.23
N GLU A 460 -13.53 -14.89 31.99
CA GLU A 460 -14.44 -16.02 32.28
C GLU A 460 -14.25 -17.15 31.27
N ASP A 461 -14.23 -18.40 31.73
CA ASP A 461 -14.33 -19.58 30.85
C ASP A 461 -15.82 -19.82 30.53
N ASP A 462 -16.24 -19.57 29.28
CA ASP A 462 -17.62 -19.74 28.81
C ASP A 462 -18.09 -21.21 28.76
N GLY A 463 -17.19 -22.14 29.12
CA GLY A 463 -17.39 -23.58 29.07
C GLY A 463 -16.84 -24.24 27.80
N SER A 464 -16.23 -23.48 26.88
CA SER A 464 -15.64 -23.99 25.63
C SER A 464 -14.21 -24.53 25.76
N LEU A 465 -13.69 -24.70 26.99
CA LEU A 465 -12.29 -25.09 27.31
C LEU A 465 -11.29 -23.98 26.94
N SER A 466 -11.62 -22.74 27.29
CA SER A 466 -10.80 -21.58 26.94
C SER A 466 -9.40 -21.61 27.60
N PHE A 467 -8.40 -21.28 26.81
CA PHE A 467 -7.05 -20.95 27.24
C PHE A 467 -6.85 -19.43 27.01
N PRO A 468 -5.98 -18.74 27.78
CA PRO A 468 -5.88 -17.28 27.70
C PRO A 468 -5.16 -16.79 26.44
N VAL A 469 -4.54 -17.71 25.69
CA VAL A 469 -3.91 -17.44 24.38
C VAL A 469 -4.96 -17.06 23.33
N GLY A 470 -4.53 -16.37 22.28
CA GLY A 470 -5.45 -15.78 21.32
C GLY A 470 -6.04 -14.48 21.83
N ARG A 471 -7.24 -14.14 21.38
CA ARG A 471 -7.88 -12.84 21.61
C ARG A 471 -9.12 -12.99 22.48
N ASN A 472 -8.98 -12.62 23.75
CA ASN A 472 -10.00 -12.80 24.77
C ASN A 472 -10.40 -11.44 25.38
N ASP A 473 -11.63 -11.31 25.86
CA ASP A 473 -12.08 -10.12 26.60
C ASP A 473 -11.78 -10.27 28.10
N TRP A 474 -11.10 -9.26 28.66
CA TRP A 474 -10.69 -9.23 30.07
C TRP A 474 -11.38 -8.08 30.81
N THR A 475 -11.86 -8.35 32.02
CA THR A 475 -12.53 -7.36 32.88
C THR A 475 -11.60 -6.91 34.01
N PHE A 476 -11.34 -5.60 34.09
CA PHE A 476 -10.37 -5.06 35.07
C PHE A 476 -11.01 -4.70 36.41
N SER A 477 -10.34 -5.07 37.50
CA SER A 477 -10.71 -4.74 38.89
C SER A 477 -10.66 -3.24 39.23
N HIS A 478 -10.15 -2.41 38.31
CA HIS A 478 -9.96 -0.97 38.39
C HIS A 478 -10.17 -0.34 36.99
N GLY A 479 -10.16 0.99 36.87
CA GLY A 479 -10.25 1.64 35.56
C GLY A 479 -8.94 1.51 34.78
N PHE A 480 -9.01 1.08 33.52
CA PHE A 480 -7.86 0.72 32.69
C PHE A 480 -7.98 1.35 31.30
N CYS A 481 -6.88 1.83 30.71
CA CYS A 481 -6.84 2.51 29.39
C CYS A 481 -7.92 3.60 29.16
N GLY A 482 -8.31 4.32 30.22
CA GLY A 482 -9.35 5.36 30.18
C GLY A 482 -10.80 4.85 30.22
N ARG A 483 -11.01 3.55 30.38
CA ARG A 483 -12.32 2.91 30.61
C ARG A 483 -12.67 2.83 32.10
N ALA A 484 -13.95 2.66 32.43
CA ALA A 484 -14.37 2.42 33.80
C ALA A 484 -14.01 1.00 34.29
N LYS A 485 -14.02 0.80 35.61
CA LYS A 485 -13.88 -0.52 36.24
C LYS A 485 -14.98 -1.46 35.73
N GLY A 486 -14.62 -2.69 35.38
CA GLY A 486 -15.57 -3.73 34.95
C GLY A 486 -16.08 -3.62 33.52
N GLU A 487 -15.62 -2.63 32.73
CA GLU A 487 -15.80 -2.69 31.28
C GLU A 487 -14.87 -3.78 30.69
N PRO A 488 -15.37 -4.70 29.84
CA PRO A 488 -14.51 -5.68 29.18
C PRO A 488 -13.60 -5.01 28.16
N GLN A 489 -12.37 -5.49 28.04
CA GLN A 489 -11.38 -5.05 27.07
C GLN A 489 -10.72 -6.25 26.39
N SER A 490 -10.83 -6.29 25.07
CA SER A 490 -10.17 -7.30 24.23
C SER A 490 -8.66 -7.12 24.29
N LEU A 491 -7.96 -8.15 24.76
CA LEU A 491 -6.51 -8.28 24.82
C LEU A 491 -6.09 -9.52 24.04
N THR A 492 -4.83 -9.57 23.60
CA THR A 492 -4.30 -10.73 22.86
C THR A 492 -3.03 -11.26 23.49
N PHE A 493 -3.03 -12.54 23.86
CA PHE A 493 -1.88 -13.22 24.45
C PHE A 493 -1.32 -14.22 23.42
N THR A 494 -0.09 -13.98 22.97
CA THR A 494 0.38 -14.52 21.69
C THR A 494 1.88 -14.79 21.67
N GLN A 495 2.29 -15.82 20.94
CA GLN A 495 3.69 -16.09 20.62
C GLN A 495 4.12 -15.52 19.25
N CYS A 496 3.18 -15.05 18.43
CA CYS A 496 3.43 -14.69 17.03
C CYS A 496 4.51 -13.60 16.87
N ALA A 497 5.25 -13.67 15.77
CA ALA A 497 6.37 -12.79 15.48
C ALA A 497 5.92 -11.34 15.24
N LYS A 498 6.37 -10.42 16.11
CA LYS A 498 6.20 -8.95 16.02
C LYS A 498 6.50 -8.47 14.60
N ASN A 499 5.71 -7.52 14.09
CA ASN A 499 5.81 -6.97 12.72
C ASN A 499 5.58 -7.94 11.54
N PHE A 500 5.69 -9.27 11.71
CA PHE A 500 5.69 -10.26 10.63
C PHE A 500 4.44 -11.16 10.57
N GLU A 501 3.84 -11.44 11.72
CA GLU A 501 2.68 -12.32 11.88
C GLU A 501 1.49 -11.58 12.48
N PHE A 502 0.33 -12.22 12.43
CA PHE A 502 -0.94 -11.77 13.01
C PHE A 502 -1.50 -12.90 13.85
N THR A 503 -2.08 -12.54 15.01
CA THR A 503 -2.70 -13.51 15.90
C THR A 503 -4.19 -13.64 15.57
N CYS A 504 -4.62 -14.84 15.22
CA CYS A 504 -6.05 -15.21 15.13
C CYS A 504 -6.72 -15.10 16.51
N ASP A 505 -8.06 -15.13 16.58
CA ASP A 505 -8.73 -15.04 17.88
C ASP A 505 -8.53 -16.35 18.70
N ASP A 506 -8.27 -17.50 18.05
CA ASP A 506 -7.86 -18.79 18.65
C ASP A 506 -6.37 -18.88 19.07
N GLY A 507 -5.58 -17.85 18.76
CA GLY A 507 -4.15 -17.79 19.10
C GLY A 507 -3.19 -18.36 18.06
N THR A 508 -3.67 -18.95 16.97
CA THR A 508 -2.79 -19.39 15.87
C THR A 508 -2.17 -18.21 15.13
N CYS A 509 -0.98 -18.44 14.57
CA CYS A 509 -0.18 -17.42 13.88
C CYS A 509 -0.25 -17.60 12.36
N ILE A 510 -0.61 -16.52 11.65
CA ILE A 510 -0.52 -16.44 10.19
C ILE A 510 0.40 -15.28 9.79
N ASN A 511 0.93 -15.27 8.57
CA ASN A 511 1.73 -14.12 8.13
C ASN A 511 0.84 -12.89 7.97
N ILE A 512 1.26 -11.71 8.45
CA ILE A 512 0.45 -10.48 8.38
C ILE A 512 0.28 -9.93 6.94
N ASN A 513 0.86 -10.61 5.94
CA ASN A 513 0.51 -10.45 4.52
C ASN A 513 -0.65 -11.37 4.06
N GLN A 514 -1.33 -12.09 4.94
CA GLN A 514 -2.44 -12.97 4.59
C GLN A 514 -3.77 -12.34 5.02
N VAL A 515 -3.85 -11.81 6.26
CA VAL A 515 -4.91 -10.91 6.78
C VAL A 515 -5.51 -10.01 5.68
N CYS A 516 -6.82 -10.12 5.46
CA CYS A 516 -7.57 -9.39 4.44
C CYS A 516 -7.04 -9.61 3.01
N ASP A 517 -6.88 -10.87 2.57
CA ASP A 517 -6.60 -11.26 1.17
C ASP A 517 -7.80 -11.92 0.44
N ARG A 518 -8.94 -12.04 1.13
CA ARG A 518 -10.19 -12.71 0.73
C ARG A 518 -10.12 -14.23 0.73
N ARG A 519 -9.27 -14.80 1.59
CA ARG A 519 -9.19 -16.24 1.85
C ARG A 519 -9.01 -16.44 3.35
N VAL A 520 -9.70 -17.42 3.90
CA VAL A 520 -9.53 -17.82 5.30
C VAL A 520 -8.23 -18.62 5.43
N GLN A 521 -7.39 -18.23 6.37
CA GLN A 521 -6.24 -18.97 6.88
C GLN A 521 -6.36 -19.22 8.40
N CYS A 522 -6.88 -18.26 9.16
CA CYS A 522 -7.23 -18.46 10.57
C CYS A 522 -8.35 -19.52 10.69
N PRO A 523 -8.24 -20.53 11.57
CA PRO A 523 -9.29 -21.55 11.77
C PRO A 523 -10.66 -20.96 12.17
N ASP A 524 -10.66 -19.77 12.77
CA ASP A 524 -11.81 -19.02 13.28
C ASP A 524 -12.31 -17.90 12.34
N THR A 525 -11.68 -17.66 11.18
CA THR A 525 -11.94 -16.57 10.21
C THR A 525 -11.58 -15.13 10.64
N SER A 526 -10.83 -14.94 11.74
CA SER A 526 -10.48 -13.62 12.31
C SER A 526 -9.65 -12.70 11.41
N ASP A 527 -9.01 -13.28 10.41
CA ASP A 527 -8.16 -12.65 9.39
C ASP A 527 -8.95 -11.88 8.33
N GLU A 528 -10.23 -12.20 8.13
CA GLU A 528 -11.13 -11.52 7.19
C GLU A 528 -12.18 -10.62 7.90
N LEU A 529 -12.01 -10.37 9.21
CA LEU A 529 -12.85 -9.47 10.02
C LEU A 529 -12.22 -8.06 10.16
N ASP A 530 -13.05 -7.01 10.11
CA ASP A 530 -12.65 -5.59 10.11
C ASP A 530 -11.55 -5.23 9.07
N CYS A 531 -11.71 -5.73 7.84
CA CYS A 531 -10.88 -5.39 6.68
C CYS A 531 -11.08 -3.96 6.13
N SER A 532 -11.49 -3.01 6.99
CA SER A 532 -11.58 -1.59 6.67
C SER A 532 -10.21 -1.03 6.30
N THR A 533 -10.02 -0.64 5.04
CA THR A 533 -8.71 -0.25 4.51
C THR A 533 -8.25 1.12 5.04
N VAL A 534 -9.21 1.99 5.44
CA VAL A 534 -8.95 3.33 5.96
C VAL A 534 -9.22 3.40 7.46
N LYS A 535 -8.20 3.84 8.22
CA LYS A 535 -8.32 4.18 9.65
C LYS A 535 -8.45 5.71 9.77
N LEU A 536 -9.64 6.16 10.16
CA LEU A 536 -9.96 7.58 10.38
C LEU A 536 -9.47 8.03 11.78
N PRO A 537 -8.86 9.22 11.92
CA PRO A 537 -8.55 9.79 13.22
C PRO A 537 -9.81 10.32 13.92
N LYS A 538 -9.79 10.38 15.26
CA LYS A 538 -10.87 10.98 16.06
C LYS A 538 -11.04 12.46 15.65
N GLY A 539 -12.24 12.83 15.21
CA GLY A 539 -12.55 14.21 14.78
C GLY A 539 -12.21 14.56 13.33
N TYR A 540 -11.95 13.58 12.45
CA TYR A 540 -11.76 13.81 11.01
C TYR A 540 -12.96 14.56 10.39
N GLN A 541 -12.70 15.54 9.52
CA GLN A 541 -13.72 16.32 8.82
C GLN A 541 -13.60 16.14 7.30
N THR A 542 -14.60 15.51 6.68
CA THR A 542 -14.67 15.24 5.24
C THR A 542 -14.86 16.49 4.38
N THR A 543 -15.26 17.61 4.98
CA THR A 543 -15.50 18.89 4.31
C THR A 543 -14.23 19.74 4.13
N LEU A 544 -13.21 19.53 4.97
CA LEU A 544 -11.97 20.32 4.95
C LEU A 544 -10.87 19.61 4.15
N PRO A 545 -10.15 20.33 3.26
CA PRO A 545 -9.01 19.76 2.55
C PRO A 545 -7.91 19.31 3.54
N PRO A 546 -7.10 18.30 3.18
CA PRO A 546 -5.87 17.99 3.89
C PRO A 546 -4.95 19.22 3.93
N PRO A 547 -4.26 19.48 5.05
CA PRO A 547 -3.10 20.38 5.01
C PRO A 547 -2.03 19.78 4.08
N SER A 548 -1.23 20.65 3.45
CA SER A 548 -0.08 20.23 2.65
C SER A 548 1.04 19.66 3.53
N LEU A 549 1.91 18.83 2.92
CA LEU A 549 3.10 18.28 3.58
C LEU A 549 4.14 19.35 3.93
N THR A 550 4.09 20.50 3.25
CA THR A 550 4.87 21.70 3.59
C THR A 550 3.91 22.81 3.99
N GLN A 551 4.11 23.39 5.17
CA GLN A 551 3.13 24.31 5.80
C GLN A 551 2.87 25.61 5.00
N GLU A 552 3.77 25.97 4.08
CA GLU A 552 3.67 27.17 3.24
C GLU A 552 3.07 26.93 1.85
N SER A 553 2.80 25.67 1.46
CA SER A 553 2.24 25.34 0.13
C SER A 553 0.76 24.92 0.18
N PRO A 554 -0.01 25.15 -0.90
CA PRO A 554 -1.29 24.48 -1.11
C PRO A 554 -1.08 22.98 -1.34
N LEU A 555 -2.14 22.19 -1.13
CA LEU A 555 -2.17 20.77 -1.48
C LEU A 555 -2.27 20.56 -3.00
N PRO A 556 -1.30 19.91 -3.66
CA PRO A 556 -1.40 19.61 -5.09
C PRO A 556 -2.34 18.42 -5.34
N VAL A 557 -3.42 18.68 -6.08
CA VAL A 557 -4.32 17.67 -6.65
C VAL A 557 -3.97 17.48 -8.12
N TYR A 558 -3.41 16.33 -8.43
CA TYR A 558 -2.92 16.00 -9.77
C TYR A 558 -4.04 15.46 -10.66
N LEU A 559 -4.37 16.19 -11.73
CA LEU A 559 -5.35 15.79 -12.75
C LEU A 559 -4.66 15.04 -13.91
N ASN A 560 -5.26 13.92 -14.32
CA ASN A 560 -4.94 13.21 -15.54
C ASN A 560 -6.26 12.85 -16.25
N LEU A 561 -6.44 13.36 -17.47
CA LEU A 561 -7.59 13.06 -18.32
C LEU A 561 -7.22 12.05 -19.41
N THR A 562 -8.15 11.16 -19.74
CA THR A 562 -8.06 10.38 -20.98
C THR A 562 -9.35 10.51 -21.76
N LEU A 563 -9.25 10.99 -23.00
CA LEU A 563 -10.37 11.14 -23.92
C LEU A 563 -10.51 9.83 -24.69
N ASN A 564 -11.59 9.10 -24.41
CA ASN A 564 -11.84 7.79 -25.00
C ASN A 564 -12.44 7.95 -26.40
N THR A 565 -13.57 8.67 -26.50
CA THR A 565 -14.30 8.87 -27.75
C THR A 565 -14.94 10.26 -27.83
N PHE A 566 -15.13 10.77 -29.05
CA PHE A 566 -16.05 11.89 -29.31
C PHE A 566 -17.36 11.29 -29.83
N GLY A 567 -18.47 11.54 -29.13
CA GLY A 567 -19.77 10.95 -29.46
C GLY A 567 -20.54 11.71 -30.54
N SER A 568 -20.54 13.04 -30.49
CA SER A 568 -21.14 13.90 -31.51
C SER A 568 -20.53 15.31 -31.45
N ILE A 569 -20.40 15.96 -32.61
CA ILE A 569 -19.96 17.35 -32.72
C ILE A 569 -21.12 18.13 -33.34
N ASP A 570 -21.71 19.04 -32.58
CA ASP A 570 -22.93 19.78 -32.92
C ASP A 570 -22.55 21.24 -33.22
N ALA A 571 -21.99 21.42 -34.41
CA ALA A 571 -21.58 22.71 -34.98
C ALA A 571 -22.74 23.73 -35.06
N ILE A 572 -24.00 23.27 -35.09
CA ILE A 572 -25.18 24.13 -35.16
C ILE A 572 -25.54 24.70 -33.78
N ARG A 573 -25.29 23.95 -32.70
CA ARG A 573 -25.56 24.37 -31.31
C ARG A 573 -24.29 24.71 -30.51
N ASN A 574 -23.16 24.91 -31.17
CA ASN A 574 -21.88 25.31 -30.55
C ASN A 574 -21.47 24.40 -29.38
N ARG A 575 -21.51 23.08 -29.58
CA ARG A 575 -21.17 22.09 -28.55
C ARG A 575 -20.64 20.77 -29.11
N PHE A 576 -19.96 20.00 -28.27
CA PHE A 576 -19.48 18.65 -28.59
C PHE A 576 -19.68 17.70 -27.40
N THR A 577 -19.96 16.43 -27.68
CA THR A 577 -20.09 15.36 -26.69
C THR A 577 -18.81 14.53 -26.67
N VAL A 578 -18.22 14.34 -25.50
CA VAL A 578 -16.97 13.57 -25.32
C VAL A 578 -17.11 12.61 -24.14
N GLU A 579 -16.59 11.40 -24.32
CA GLU A 579 -16.41 10.40 -23.28
C GLU A 579 -14.98 10.52 -22.72
N LEU A 580 -14.85 10.84 -21.43
CA LEU A 580 -13.55 11.07 -20.81
C LEU A 580 -13.43 10.42 -19.43
N MET A 581 -12.29 9.76 -19.19
CA MET A 581 -11.91 9.26 -17.88
C MET A 581 -11.15 10.34 -17.12
N VAL A 582 -11.79 10.92 -16.11
CA VAL A 582 -11.15 11.78 -15.10
C VAL A 582 -10.39 10.91 -14.13
N ARG A 583 -9.14 11.28 -13.83
CA ARG A 583 -8.36 10.69 -12.73
C ARG A 583 -7.74 11.80 -11.90
N MET A 584 -7.90 11.70 -10.58
CA MET A 584 -7.32 12.64 -9.63
C MET A 584 -6.44 11.87 -8.64
N ILE A 585 -5.26 12.41 -8.34
CA ILE A 585 -4.27 11.81 -7.44
C ILE A 585 -3.87 12.84 -6.39
N TRP A 586 -3.93 12.48 -5.11
CA TRP A 586 -3.57 13.34 -3.97
C TRP A 586 -3.03 12.51 -2.79
N LYS A 587 -2.67 13.20 -1.71
CA LYS A 587 -2.29 12.61 -0.41
C LYS A 587 -3.12 13.26 0.70
N ASP A 588 -3.34 12.55 1.80
CA ASP A 588 -3.99 13.11 3.01
C ASP A 588 -3.23 12.64 4.24
N GLN A 589 -2.35 13.50 4.78
CA GLN A 589 -1.53 13.20 5.95
C GLN A 589 -2.33 12.84 7.21
N ARG A 590 -3.62 13.20 7.27
CA ARG A 590 -4.51 12.91 8.41
C ARG A 590 -4.96 11.45 8.45
N LEU A 591 -4.89 10.74 7.32
CA LEU A 591 -5.36 9.37 7.20
C LEU A 591 -4.27 8.34 7.53
N GLN A 592 -4.70 7.18 8.01
CA GLN A 592 -3.89 5.98 8.12
C GLN A 592 -4.54 4.85 7.31
N PHE A 593 -3.75 3.97 6.72
CA PHE A 593 -4.25 2.85 5.92
C PHE A 593 -3.78 1.51 6.50
N LYS A 594 -4.67 0.51 6.58
CA LYS A 594 -4.31 -0.85 7.02
C LYS A 594 -3.85 -1.72 5.84
N HIS A 595 -3.00 -2.72 6.11
CA HIS A 595 -2.65 -3.87 5.24
C HIS A 595 -2.31 -3.57 3.76
N LEU A 596 -1.78 -2.38 3.43
CA LEU A 596 -1.50 -1.99 2.04
C LEU A 596 -0.58 -2.97 1.29
N ARG A 597 -1.13 -3.52 0.21
CA ARG A 597 -0.48 -4.44 -0.73
C ARG A 597 0.47 -3.69 -1.67
N ARG A 598 1.42 -4.42 -2.25
CA ARG A 598 2.33 -3.88 -3.28
C ARG A 598 1.60 -3.54 -4.59
N ASP A 599 0.58 -4.33 -4.96
CA ASP A 599 -0.31 -3.97 -6.07
C ASP A 599 -1.48 -3.10 -5.59
N ARG A 600 -1.59 -1.90 -6.17
CA ARG A 600 -2.69 -0.96 -5.97
C ARG A 600 -4.07 -1.51 -6.38
N GLN A 601 -4.13 -2.54 -7.24
CA GLN A 601 -5.41 -3.12 -7.68
C GLN A 601 -6.11 -3.91 -6.57
N LEU A 602 -5.37 -4.32 -5.52
CA LEU A 602 -5.91 -4.96 -4.32
C LEU A 602 -6.30 -3.92 -3.25
N ASN A 603 -5.66 -2.75 -3.25
CA ASN A 603 -5.91 -1.64 -2.31
C ASN A 603 -7.12 -0.79 -2.73
N ILE A 604 -8.30 -1.40 -2.90
CA ILE A 604 -9.53 -0.72 -3.32
C ILE A 604 -10.29 -0.21 -2.09
N ILE A 605 -10.67 1.07 -2.09
CA ILE A 605 -11.60 1.65 -1.09
C ILE A 605 -13.02 1.51 -1.64
N LEU A 606 -13.98 1.08 -0.80
CA LEU A 606 -15.39 0.97 -1.21
C LEU A 606 -16.03 2.36 -1.37
N PRO A 607 -16.98 2.57 -2.31
CA PRO A 607 -17.65 3.87 -2.48
C PRO A 607 -18.39 4.37 -1.23
N SER A 608 -18.79 3.48 -0.32
CA SER A 608 -19.36 3.81 1.00
C SER A 608 -18.30 4.32 1.99
N GLU A 609 -17.14 3.68 2.06
CA GLU A 609 -16.00 4.18 2.84
C GLU A 609 -15.47 5.52 2.29
N ALA A 610 -15.51 5.68 0.96
CA ALA A 610 -15.05 6.87 0.26
C ALA A 610 -15.85 8.14 0.60
N GLN A 611 -17.10 8.01 1.06
CA GLN A 611 -17.91 9.14 1.56
C GLN A 611 -17.43 9.63 2.94
N ASN A 612 -16.64 8.84 3.66
CA ASN A 612 -16.09 9.15 4.98
C ASN A 612 -14.67 9.75 4.92
N ILE A 613 -14.12 9.99 3.73
CA ILE A 613 -12.85 10.70 3.50
C ILE A 613 -13.07 11.98 2.68
N TRP A 614 -12.16 12.94 2.78
CA TRP A 614 -12.13 14.07 1.86
C TRP A 614 -11.70 13.61 0.45
N VAL A 615 -12.51 13.96 -0.55
CA VAL A 615 -12.21 13.75 -1.97
C VAL A 615 -12.27 15.10 -2.69
N PRO A 616 -11.25 15.48 -3.49
CA PRO A 616 -11.28 16.74 -4.22
C PRO A 616 -12.43 16.76 -5.23
N THR A 617 -13.14 17.88 -5.28
CA THR A 617 -14.25 18.10 -6.24
C THR A 617 -13.83 19.11 -7.32
N VAL A 618 -14.00 18.73 -8.58
CA VAL A 618 -13.64 19.56 -9.75
C VAL A 618 -14.88 19.87 -10.56
N ASP A 619 -15.09 21.16 -10.83
CA ASP A 619 -16.13 21.73 -11.70
C ASP A 619 -15.72 21.65 -13.17
N PHE A 620 -16.69 21.42 -14.05
CA PHE A 620 -16.54 21.47 -15.51
C PHE A 620 -17.24 22.73 -16.05
N LEU A 621 -16.52 23.86 -16.10
CA LEU A 621 -17.13 25.19 -16.18
C LEU A 621 -17.83 25.52 -17.51
N ASN A 622 -17.44 24.87 -18.61
CA ASN A 622 -18.12 25.01 -19.90
C ASN A 622 -18.89 23.73 -20.31
N ALA A 623 -19.24 22.87 -19.36
CA ALA A 623 -20.11 21.73 -19.56
C ALA A 623 -21.60 22.10 -19.41
N GLU A 624 -22.47 21.46 -20.19
CA GLU A 624 -23.92 21.63 -20.12
C GLU A 624 -24.42 21.23 -18.71
N ASN A 625 -25.03 22.18 -17.99
CA ASN A 625 -25.48 22.10 -16.58
C ASN A 625 -24.38 22.20 -15.49
N ASN A 626 -23.17 22.69 -15.79
CA ASN A 626 -22.08 22.89 -14.80
C ASN A 626 -21.80 21.64 -13.94
N GLN A 627 -21.64 20.50 -14.60
CA GLN A 627 -21.35 19.22 -13.94
C GLN A 627 -20.03 19.28 -13.14
N HIS A 628 -19.91 18.42 -12.13
CA HIS A 628 -18.74 18.29 -11.27
C HIS A 628 -18.46 16.81 -10.96
N THR A 629 -17.26 16.50 -10.48
CA THR A 629 -16.87 15.12 -10.15
C THR A 629 -17.65 14.55 -8.95
N THR A 630 -18.21 13.35 -9.10
CA THR A 630 -18.97 12.60 -8.09
C THR A 630 -18.21 11.39 -7.56
N VAL A 631 -18.63 10.88 -6.38
CA VAL A 631 -18.17 9.63 -5.77
C VAL A 631 -19.37 8.68 -5.68
N ASP A 632 -19.33 7.59 -6.44
CA ASP A 632 -20.47 6.70 -6.71
C ASP A 632 -19.98 5.30 -7.14
N ALA A 633 -20.89 4.41 -7.54
CA ALA A 633 -20.60 2.99 -7.79
C ALA A 633 -19.64 2.71 -8.95
N ASP A 634 -19.59 3.59 -9.97
CA ASP A 634 -18.68 3.46 -11.11
C ASP A 634 -17.45 4.38 -11.00
N CYS A 635 -17.16 4.90 -9.80
CA CYS A 635 -15.83 5.40 -9.45
C CYS A 635 -14.95 4.25 -8.90
N LYS A 636 -13.67 4.22 -9.29
CA LYS A 636 -12.68 3.30 -8.72
C LYS A 636 -11.62 4.08 -7.95
N ILE A 637 -11.60 3.88 -6.64
CA ILE A 637 -10.62 4.49 -5.73
C ILE A 637 -9.59 3.43 -5.32
N THR A 638 -8.31 3.78 -5.43
CA THR A 638 -7.18 2.89 -5.15
C THR A 638 -6.06 3.63 -4.42
N ILE A 639 -5.39 2.96 -3.48
CA ILE A 639 -4.21 3.50 -2.79
C ILE A 639 -2.94 2.88 -3.38
N LYS A 640 -2.01 3.72 -3.85
CA LYS A 640 -0.64 3.27 -4.17
C LYS A 640 0.20 3.34 -2.91
N ARG A 641 0.69 2.18 -2.48
CA ARG A 641 1.76 2.09 -1.47
C ARG A 641 3.09 2.62 -2.02
N GLN A 642 3.72 3.48 -1.25
CA GLN A 642 5.12 3.93 -1.39
C GLN A 642 5.86 3.90 -0.05
N GLY A 643 5.19 4.20 1.06
CA GLY A 643 5.79 4.15 2.39
C GLY A 643 6.05 2.74 2.92
N SER A 644 6.98 2.66 3.86
CA SER A 644 7.08 1.56 4.83
C SER A 644 5.87 1.57 5.78
N PRO A 645 5.53 0.44 6.42
CA PRO A 645 4.60 0.46 7.54
C PRO A 645 5.22 1.21 8.72
N ILE A 646 4.36 1.76 9.58
CA ILE A 646 4.73 2.17 10.95
C ILE A 646 5.08 0.90 11.75
N GLY A 647 5.99 1.00 12.71
CA GLY A 647 6.24 -0.06 13.68
C GLY A 647 4.96 -0.47 14.43
N ASP A 648 4.90 -1.74 14.81
CA ASP A 648 3.77 -2.30 15.56
C ASP A 648 3.63 -1.69 16.96
N ASN A 649 2.40 -1.39 17.40
CA ASN A 649 2.13 -0.87 18.75
C ASN A 649 1.40 -1.92 19.59
N ILE A 650 2.06 -2.38 20.66
CA ILE A 650 1.59 -3.39 21.60
C ILE A 650 0.37 -2.95 22.44
N GLU A 651 0.10 -1.65 22.56
CA GLU A 651 -1.14 -1.11 23.15
C GLU A 651 -2.40 -1.47 22.33
N HIS A 652 -2.26 -1.90 21.07
CA HIS A 652 -3.36 -2.45 20.28
C HIS A 652 -3.40 -3.98 20.37
N SER A 653 -4.57 -4.54 20.71
CA SER A 653 -4.80 -5.99 20.78
C SER A 653 -4.90 -6.71 19.43
N LYS A 654 -5.03 -5.99 18.31
CA LYS A 654 -4.91 -6.55 16.95
C LYS A 654 -3.64 -6.04 16.28
N GLU A 655 -2.82 -6.94 15.74
CA GLU A 655 -1.68 -6.59 14.88
C GLU A 655 -2.18 -5.97 13.57
N ALA A 656 -1.62 -4.84 13.16
CA ALA A 656 -1.99 -4.22 11.89
C ALA A 656 -0.79 -3.53 11.23
N ARG A 657 -0.52 -3.83 9.96
CA ARG A 657 0.43 -3.04 9.18
C ARG A 657 -0.22 -1.72 8.79
N ILE A 658 0.00 -0.70 9.62
CA ILE A 658 -0.49 0.66 9.41
C ILE A 658 0.50 1.44 8.52
N TYR A 659 0.00 2.19 7.55
CA TYR A 659 0.77 3.07 6.68
C TYR A 659 0.24 4.49 6.80
N LYS A 660 1.12 5.49 6.85
CA LYS A 660 0.70 6.90 6.93
C LYS A 660 0.15 7.42 5.61
N GLY A 661 -0.82 8.33 5.64
CA GLY A 661 -1.35 8.97 4.44
C GLY A 661 -0.43 10.02 3.80
N GLU A 662 0.64 10.44 4.49
CA GLU A 662 1.67 11.35 3.94
C GLU A 662 2.58 10.69 2.91
N ASP A 663 2.84 9.38 3.04
CA ASP A 663 3.70 8.65 2.10
C ASP A 663 2.95 8.15 0.85
N ASN A 664 1.64 7.90 0.98
CA ASN A 664 0.89 7.01 0.08
C ASN A 664 -0.17 7.77 -0.74
N TYR A 665 -0.12 7.66 -2.06
CA TYR A 665 -1.03 8.37 -2.96
C TYR A 665 -2.40 7.69 -3.05
N ILE A 666 -3.45 8.46 -2.79
CA ILE A 666 -4.84 8.12 -3.12
C ILE A 666 -5.08 8.46 -4.59
N ARG A 667 -5.75 7.58 -5.34
CA ARG A 667 -6.12 7.77 -6.74
C ARG A 667 -7.57 7.38 -6.97
N ILE A 668 -8.40 8.34 -7.39
CA ILE A 668 -9.73 8.10 -7.95
C ILE A 668 -9.65 8.07 -9.49
N ALA A 669 -10.47 7.23 -10.12
CA ALA A 669 -10.74 7.27 -11.55
C ALA A 669 -12.24 7.06 -11.82
N ARG A 670 -12.83 7.86 -12.70
CA ARG A 670 -14.23 7.75 -13.13
C ARG A 670 -14.38 8.21 -14.58
N THR A 671 -15.19 7.51 -15.36
CA THR A 671 -15.54 7.90 -16.74
C THR A 671 -16.83 8.70 -16.74
N TYR A 672 -16.87 9.77 -17.53
CA TYR A 672 -18.03 10.63 -17.73
C TYR A 672 -18.29 10.83 -19.23
N THR A 673 -19.55 10.95 -19.63
CA THR A 673 -19.96 11.37 -20.97
C THR A 673 -20.56 12.76 -20.86
N ILE A 674 -19.86 13.78 -21.35
CA ILE A 674 -20.15 15.18 -21.07
C ILE A 674 -20.32 15.95 -22.38
N VAL A 675 -21.29 16.88 -22.41
CA VAL A 675 -21.45 17.86 -23.47
C VAL A 675 -20.77 19.17 -23.05
N PHE A 676 -19.80 19.63 -23.84
CA PHE A 676 -19.08 20.88 -23.63
C PHE A 676 -19.41 21.91 -24.71
N HIS A 677 -19.49 23.18 -24.34
CA HIS A 677 -19.65 24.29 -25.27
C HIS A 677 -18.34 24.65 -25.98
N CYS A 678 -18.41 24.84 -27.30
CA CYS A 678 -17.30 25.25 -28.16
C CYS A 678 -17.77 26.27 -29.21
N ASN A 679 -16.99 27.34 -29.40
CA ASN A 679 -17.29 28.40 -30.36
C ASN A 679 -16.54 28.16 -31.68
N PHE A 680 -17.21 27.51 -32.64
CA PHE A 680 -16.64 27.15 -33.94
C PHE A 680 -16.60 28.36 -34.91
N ASN A 681 -15.57 28.45 -35.76
CA ASN A 681 -15.33 29.59 -36.65
C ASN A 681 -15.40 29.20 -38.14
N PHE A 682 -16.57 29.36 -38.73
CA PHE A 682 -16.88 28.98 -40.11
C PHE A 682 -16.45 29.99 -41.17
N PHE A 683 -15.72 31.06 -40.82
CA PHE A 683 -15.35 32.12 -41.78
C PHE A 683 -14.62 31.56 -43.01
N TYR A 684 -13.66 30.65 -42.80
CA TYR A 684 -12.91 29.97 -43.85
C TYR A 684 -13.47 28.59 -44.26
N PHE A 685 -14.70 28.24 -43.89
CA PHE A 685 -15.30 26.94 -44.19
C PHE A 685 -15.28 26.60 -45.69
N PRO A 686 -14.90 25.37 -46.11
CA PRO A 686 -14.63 24.18 -45.29
C PRO A 686 -13.17 23.99 -44.83
N PHE A 687 -12.31 25.01 -44.94
CA PHE A 687 -10.87 24.94 -44.66
C PHE A 687 -10.46 25.46 -43.27
N ASN A 688 -11.41 25.62 -42.35
CA ASN A 688 -11.16 26.07 -40.98
C ASN A 688 -10.58 24.96 -40.08
N THR A 689 -9.87 25.39 -39.04
CA THR A 689 -9.48 24.58 -37.89
C THR A 689 -10.03 25.25 -36.65
N ASP A 690 -10.84 24.52 -35.89
CA ASP A 690 -11.48 25.01 -34.68
C ASP A 690 -10.69 24.55 -33.44
N TYR A 691 -10.67 25.41 -32.42
CA TYR A 691 -9.93 25.19 -31.18
C TYR A 691 -10.92 25.14 -30.03
N CYS A 692 -11.45 23.94 -29.76
CA CYS A 692 -12.36 23.72 -28.63
C CYS A 692 -11.59 23.65 -27.31
N GLN A 693 -12.23 24.05 -26.22
CA GLN A 693 -11.64 23.99 -24.89
C GLN A 693 -12.55 23.24 -23.90
N MET A 694 -11.94 22.64 -22.87
CA MET A 694 -12.62 22.11 -21.68
C MET A 694 -11.94 22.70 -20.44
N ILE A 695 -12.73 23.32 -19.57
CA ILE A 695 -12.23 24.09 -18.42
C ILE A 695 -12.57 23.33 -17.13
N PHE A 696 -11.54 22.94 -16.40
CA PHE A 696 -11.62 22.22 -15.13
C PHE A 696 -11.16 23.15 -13.99
N ARG A 697 -11.95 23.29 -12.92
CA ARG A 697 -11.61 24.16 -11.77
C ARG A 697 -11.86 23.44 -10.44
N ILE A 698 -11.00 23.62 -9.44
CA ILE A 698 -11.26 23.11 -8.08
C ILE A 698 -12.47 23.83 -7.46
N ASN A 699 -13.40 23.06 -6.89
CA ASN A 699 -14.63 23.57 -6.27
C ASN A 699 -14.34 24.06 -4.83
N LYS A 700 -14.99 25.17 -4.41
CA LYS A 700 -14.97 25.81 -3.06
C LYS A 700 -13.62 26.24 -2.45
N ASN A 701 -12.49 25.70 -2.89
CA ASN A 701 -11.18 25.93 -2.30
C ASN A 701 -10.39 26.98 -3.09
N THR A 702 -9.73 27.92 -2.39
CA THR A 702 -8.84 28.89 -3.04
C THR A 702 -7.47 28.30 -3.36
N ASN A 703 -6.75 28.92 -4.31
CA ASN A 703 -5.37 28.62 -4.71
C ASN A 703 -4.39 28.44 -3.53
N ASN A 704 -4.63 29.11 -2.41
CA ASN A 704 -3.79 29.05 -1.21
C ASN A 704 -3.92 27.75 -0.41
N TYR A 705 -4.97 26.95 -0.63
CA TYR A 705 -5.22 25.69 0.09
C TYR A 705 -5.13 24.46 -0.83
N VAL A 706 -5.60 24.56 -2.07
CA VAL A 706 -5.61 23.44 -3.02
C VAL A 706 -5.26 23.93 -4.43
N THR A 707 -4.22 23.38 -5.02
CA THR A 707 -3.88 23.58 -6.44
C THR A 707 -4.32 22.38 -7.28
N LEU A 708 -4.74 22.66 -8.51
CA LEU A 708 -5.09 21.66 -9.52
C LEU A 708 -3.99 21.66 -10.58
N GLU A 709 -3.24 20.56 -10.70
CA GLU A 709 -1.98 20.50 -11.45
C GLU A 709 -1.98 19.36 -12.48
N LYS A 710 -1.33 19.57 -13.62
CA LYS A 710 -1.26 18.55 -14.68
C LYS A 710 -0.26 17.46 -14.29
N TYR A 711 -0.64 16.19 -14.46
CA TYR A 711 0.27 15.06 -14.24
C TYR A 711 0.87 14.59 -15.57
N GLY A 712 2.19 14.81 -15.73
CA GLY A 712 2.88 14.65 -17.01
C GLY A 712 2.30 15.59 -18.06
N ALA A 713 1.96 15.07 -19.24
CA ALA A 713 1.22 15.79 -20.26
C ALA A 713 -0.19 16.24 -19.82
N GLY A 714 -0.73 15.70 -18.72
CA GLY A 714 -2.06 16.01 -18.18
C GLY A 714 -3.24 15.38 -18.93
N ILE A 715 -3.08 15.11 -20.22
CA ILE A 715 -4.11 14.52 -21.08
C ILE A 715 -3.54 13.49 -22.07
N ARG A 716 -4.33 12.47 -22.40
CA ARG A 716 -4.08 11.52 -23.50
C ARG A 716 -5.36 11.33 -24.34
N TYR A 717 -5.23 11.31 -25.66
CA TYR A 717 -6.28 10.84 -26.56
C TYR A 717 -6.13 9.33 -26.82
N GLN A 718 -7.22 8.58 -26.88
CA GLN A 718 -7.25 7.14 -27.20
C GLN A 718 -8.30 6.76 -28.26
N GLY A 719 -8.94 7.77 -28.88
CA GLY A 719 -9.96 7.56 -29.90
C GLY A 719 -9.40 7.37 -31.31
N LYS A 720 -10.26 7.60 -32.32
CA LYS A 720 -9.88 7.60 -33.74
C LYS A 720 -9.67 9.02 -34.22
N ASP A 721 -8.45 9.34 -34.67
CA ASP A 721 -8.10 10.69 -35.14
C ASP A 721 -9.04 11.20 -36.24
N GLN A 722 -9.48 10.33 -37.15
CA GLN A 722 -10.47 10.67 -38.18
C GLN A 722 -11.90 10.30 -37.74
N LEU A 723 -12.73 11.32 -37.59
CA LEU A 723 -14.19 11.24 -37.43
C LEU A 723 -14.87 11.54 -38.79
N ALA A 724 -16.21 11.53 -38.83
CA ALA A 724 -16.96 11.69 -40.08
C ALA A 724 -16.78 13.06 -40.76
N GLU A 725 -16.67 14.14 -39.97
CA GLU A 725 -16.57 15.53 -40.45
C GLU A 725 -15.29 16.25 -40.00
N TYR A 726 -14.63 15.74 -38.95
CA TYR A 726 -13.44 16.37 -38.34
C TYR A 726 -12.32 15.35 -38.14
N THR A 727 -11.08 15.81 -38.27
CA THR A 727 -9.87 15.12 -37.81
C THR A 727 -9.39 15.80 -36.53
N ILE A 728 -9.19 15.03 -35.46
CA ILE A 728 -8.57 15.50 -34.22
C ILE A 728 -7.08 15.71 -34.49
N GLY A 729 -6.58 16.90 -34.15
CA GLY A 729 -5.16 17.24 -34.19
C GLY A 729 -4.51 17.01 -32.82
N GLY A 730 -3.69 17.95 -32.38
CA GLY A 730 -3.14 17.91 -31.03
C GLY A 730 -4.19 18.17 -29.94
N VAL A 731 -3.99 17.54 -28.78
CA VAL A 731 -4.62 17.92 -27.51
C VAL A 731 -3.53 18.39 -26.53
N LYS A 732 -3.78 19.49 -25.82
CA LYS A 732 -2.82 20.09 -24.86
C LYS A 732 -3.54 20.50 -23.58
N MET A 733 -2.89 20.31 -22.43
CA MET A 733 -3.37 20.80 -21.13
C MET A 733 -2.42 21.85 -20.57
N GLU A 734 -2.99 22.99 -20.17
CA GLU A 734 -2.30 24.17 -19.64
C GLU A 734 -2.99 24.66 -18.37
N ARG A 735 -2.34 25.55 -17.60
CA ARG A 735 -2.95 26.14 -16.40
C ARG A 735 -3.99 27.17 -16.82
N LEU A 736 -5.13 27.20 -16.14
CA LEU A 736 -6.13 28.25 -16.34
C LEU A 736 -5.59 29.55 -15.72
N GLU A 737 -5.26 30.52 -16.56
CA GLU A 737 -5.01 31.90 -16.14
C GLU A 737 -6.35 32.59 -15.87
N SER A 738 -6.51 33.13 -14.66
CA SER A 738 -7.73 33.81 -14.20
C SER A 738 -7.39 34.75 -13.04
N ASP A 739 -8.07 35.89 -12.97
CA ASP A 739 -8.01 36.81 -11.82
C ASP A 739 -8.77 36.26 -10.59
N GLU A 740 -9.60 35.21 -10.76
CA GLU A 740 -10.27 34.54 -9.64
C GLU A 740 -9.27 33.73 -8.79
N PRO A 741 -9.44 33.68 -7.44
CA PRO A 741 -8.53 32.99 -6.54
C PRO A 741 -8.66 31.45 -6.55
N TYR A 742 -9.04 30.83 -7.67
CA TYR A 742 -9.24 29.39 -7.83
C TYR A 742 -8.21 28.75 -8.76
N SER A 743 -7.87 27.47 -8.51
CA SER A 743 -6.98 26.73 -9.40
C SER A 743 -7.78 26.02 -10.50
N GLY A 744 -7.34 26.15 -11.74
CA GLY A 744 -7.92 25.43 -12.87
C GLY A 744 -6.90 24.97 -13.90
N LEU A 745 -7.34 24.07 -14.76
CA LEU A 745 -6.62 23.55 -15.91
C LEU A 745 -7.53 23.70 -17.13
N VAL A 746 -6.98 24.26 -18.21
CA VAL A 746 -7.66 24.33 -19.51
C VAL A 746 -7.08 23.27 -20.43
N THR A 747 -7.95 22.51 -21.09
CA THR A 747 -7.58 21.59 -22.15
C THR A 747 -7.96 22.19 -23.49
N HIS A 748 -7.01 22.33 -24.40
CA HIS A 748 -7.26 22.72 -25.79
C HIS A 748 -7.28 21.48 -26.70
N ILE A 749 -8.27 21.42 -27.59
CA ILE A 749 -8.50 20.36 -28.57
C ILE A 749 -8.50 20.99 -29.97
N GLN A 750 -7.57 20.59 -30.83
CA GLN A 750 -7.56 21.02 -32.23
C GLN A 750 -8.51 20.12 -33.06
N MET A 751 -9.52 20.71 -33.71
CA MET A 751 -10.44 20.01 -34.62
C MET A 751 -10.28 20.57 -36.04
N ARG A 752 -9.74 19.77 -36.96
CA ARG A 752 -9.53 20.15 -38.37
C ARG A 752 -10.67 19.60 -39.21
N HIS A 753 -11.43 20.45 -39.91
CA HIS A 753 -12.54 19.98 -40.73
C HIS A 753 -12.04 19.19 -41.96
N LEU A 754 -12.66 18.03 -42.27
CA LEU A 754 -12.40 17.30 -43.51
C LEU A 754 -12.99 18.14 -44.65
N TYR A 755 -12.15 18.57 -45.61
CA TYR A 755 -12.56 19.42 -46.75
C TYR A 755 -12.66 18.66 -48.09
N THR A 756 -12.09 17.45 -48.18
CA THR A 756 -11.94 16.70 -49.43
C THR A 756 -13.27 16.29 -50.05
N THR A 757 -14.25 15.90 -49.24
CA THR A 757 -15.58 15.48 -49.73
C THR A 757 -16.37 16.66 -50.27
N GLN A 758 -16.29 17.83 -49.63
CA GLN A 758 -16.99 19.06 -50.00
C GLN A 758 -16.42 19.68 -51.28
N ILE A 759 -15.11 19.52 -51.56
CA ILE A 759 -14.54 19.86 -52.87
C ILE A 759 -15.27 19.07 -53.97
N VAL A 760 -15.46 17.77 -53.79
CA VAL A 760 -16.09 16.88 -54.77
C VAL A 760 -17.61 17.12 -54.87
N THR A 761 -18.32 17.33 -53.75
CA THR A 761 -19.78 17.46 -53.75
C THR A 761 -20.31 18.87 -53.98
N ILE A 762 -19.53 19.92 -53.72
CA ILE A 762 -19.98 21.32 -53.83
C ILE A 762 -19.23 22.07 -54.93
N PHE A 763 -17.89 22.12 -54.85
CA PHE A 763 -17.08 22.98 -55.73
C PHE A 763 -17.00 22.45 -57.17
N VAL A 764 -16.93 21.12 -57.37
CA VAL A 764 -16.94 20.54 -58.72
C VAL A 764 -18.30 20.74 -59.42
N PRO A 765 -19.48 20.40 -58.85
CA PRO A 765 -20.77 20.61 -59.51
C PRO A 765 -21.09 22.08 -59.80
N THR A 766 -20.80 23.00 -58.86
CA THR A 766 -21.02 24.44 -59.09
C THR A 766 -20.12 24.99 -60.20
N THR A 767 -18.85 24.56 -60.27
CA THR A 767 -17.96 24.90 -61.39
C THR A 767 -18.51 24.38 -62.73
N LEU A 768 -19.03 23.14 -62.76
CA LEU A 768 -19.61 22.56 -63.97
C LEU A 768 -20.88 23.31 -64.41
N ILE A 769 -21.75 23.72 -63.49
CA ILE A 769 -22.96 24.50 -63.81
C ILE A 769 -22.59 25.90 -64.35
N ASN A 770 -21.57 26.56 -63.78
CA ASN A 770 -21.03 27.81 -64.32
C ASN A 770 -20.49 27.61 -65.74
N LEU A 771 -19.74 26.54 -66.00
CA LEU A 771 -19.23 26.21 -67.35
C LEU A 771 -20.37 25.92 -68.36
N ILE A 772 -21.44 25.25 -67.94
CA ILE A 772 -22.65 25.04 -68.76
C ILE A 772 -23.34 26.39 -69.05
N SER A 773 -23.42 27.29 -68.07
CA SER A 773 -23.94 28.65 -68.26
C SER A 773 -23.10 29.39 -69.32
N PHE A 774 -21.76 29.37 -69.23
CA PHE A 774 -20.89 29.99 -70.24
C PHE A 774 -20.94 29.30 -71.62
N ALA A 775 -21.21 27.99 -71.69
CA ALA A 775 -21.37 27.28 -72.96
C ALA A 775 -22.55 27.80 -73.81
N THR A 776 -23.55 28.45 -73.19
CA THR A 776 -24.65 29.12 -73.92
C THR A 776 -24.20 30.29 -74.79
N PHE A 777 -22.96 30.81 -74.63
CA PHE A 777 -22.36 31.77 -75.56
C PHE A 777 -21.87 31.15 -76.88
N LEU A 778 -21.67 29.82 -76.91
CA LEU A 778 -21.25 29.05 -78.09
C LEU A 778 -22.44 28.64 -78.97
N PHE A 779 -23.66 28.67 -78.42
CA PHE A 779 -24.89 28.48 -79.20
C PHE A 779 -25.05 29.61 -80.22
N LYS A 780 -25.79 29.35 -81.30
CA LYS A 780 -26.04 30.34 -82.36
C LYS A 780 -26.67 31.59 -81.74
N TRP A 781 -26.10 32.76 -81.98
CA TRP A 781 -26.43 33.99 -81.24
C TRP A 781 -27.90 34.44 -81.37
N PHE A 782 -28.59 33.99 -82.43
CA PHE A 782 -30.01 34.22 -82.70
C PHE A 782 -30.97 33.16 -82.10
N ASP A 783 -30.46 32.08 -81.48
CA ASP A 783 -31.28 31.06 -80.81
C ASP A 783 -31.54 31.46 -79.35
N PHE A 784 -32.33 32.51 -79.15
CA PHE A 784 -32.58 33.06 -77.81
C PHE A 784 -33.27 32.05 -76.87
N GLN A 785 -34.24 31.29 -77.39
CA GLN A 785 -35.07 30.36 -76.59
C GLN A 785 -34.25 29.29 -75.88
N ASN A 786 -33.36 28.58 -76.59
CA ASN A 786 -32.54 27.53 -75.97
C ASN A 786 -31.50 28.12 -75.01
N ARG A 787 -30.95 29.31 -75.32
CA ARG A 787 -29.91 29.97 -74.53
C ARG A 787 -30.43 30.50 -73.20
N ILE A 788 -31.58 31.17 -73.19
CA ILE A 788 -32.17 31.67 -71.95
C ILE A 788 -32.73 30.54 -71.08
N MET A 789 -33.28 29.48 -71.68
CA MET A 789 -33.75 28.30 -70.95
C MET A 789 -32.62 27.65 -70.14
N VAL A 790 -31.47 27.34 -70.76
CA VAL A 790 -30.31 26.74 -70.08
C VAL A 790 -29.71 27.69 -69.03
N SER A 791 -29.71 29.01 -69.30
CA SER A 791 -29.18 29.99 -68.36
C SER A 791 -30.07 30.16 -67.11
N LEU A 792 -31.40 30.13 -67.28
CA LEU A 792 -32.37 30.19 -66.18
C LEU A 792 -32.37 28.92 -65.34
N THR A 793 -32.26 27.73 -65.93
CA THR A 793 -32.16 26.48 -65.17
C THR A 793 -30.84 26.39 -64.40
N ALA A 794 -29.73 26.84 -64.99
CA ALA A 794 -28.44 26.97 -64.28
C ALA A 794 -28.55 27.90 -63.06
N LEU A 795 -29.16 29.08 -63.22
CA LEU A 795 -29.40 30.02 -62.12
C LEU A 795 -30.27 29.40 -61.00
N LEU A 796 -31.34 28.69 -61.37
CA LEU A 796 -32.21 28.02 -60.42
C LEU A 796 -31.47 26.94 -59.61
N VAL A 797 -30.67 26.09 -60.28
CA VAL A 797 -29.90 25.02 -59.61
C VAL A 797 -28.80 25.60 -58.72
N LEU A 798 -28.12 26.68 -59.12
CA LEU A 798 -27.16 27.37 -58.24
C LEU A 798 -27.86 27.95 -56.99
N SER A 799 -29.06 28.52 -57.16
CA SER A 799 -29.84 29.06 -56.05
C SER A 799 -30.38 27.99 -55.10
N THR A 800 -30.79 26.81 -55.59
CA THR A 800 -31.24 25.71 -54.72
C THR A 800 -30.07 25.07 -53.97
N LEU A 801 -28.94 24.85 -54.65
CA LEU A 801 -27.71 24.36 -54.00
C LEU A 801 -27.21 25.31 -52.91
N PHE A 802 -27.21 26.63 -53.16
CA PHE A 802 -26.88 27.62 -52.14
C PHE A 802 -27.81 27.52 -50.92
N SER A 803 -29.13 27.46 -51.14
CA SER A 803 -30.11 27.33 -50.05
C SER A 803 -29.98 26.01 -49.27
N GLN A 804 -29.58 24.92 -49.94
CA GLN A 804 -29.36 23.63 -49.30
C GLN A 804 -28.11 23.65 -48.40
N ILE A 805 -26.97 24.08 -48.94
CA ILE A 805 -25.70 24.14 -48.18
C ILE A 805 -25.78 25.18 -47.06
N SER A 806 -26.35 26.36 -47.31
CA SER A 806 -26.55 27.37 -46.26
C SER A 806 -27.52 26.91 -45.17
N GLY A 807 -28.40 25.95 -45.44
CA GLY A 807 -29.31 25.36 -44.45
C GLY A 807 -28.68 24.26 -43.59
N GLN A 808 -27.58 23.65 -44.04
CA GLN A 808 -26.82 22.63 -43.30
C GLN A 808 -25.77 23.22 -42.35
N LEU A 809 -25.45 24.51 -42.48
CA LEU A 809 -24.44 25.20 -41.68
C LEU A 809 -25.08 26.15 -40.66
N PRO A 810 -24.44 26.41 -39.50
CA PRO A 810 -24.91 27.39 -38.53
C PRO A 810 -25.11 28.79 -39.14
N LYS A 811 -26.06 29.55 -38.58
CA LYS A 811 -26.32 30.94 -38.97
C LYS A 811 -25.29 31.85 -38.30
N THR A 812 -24.48 32.51 -39.12
CA THR A 812 -23.40 33.42 -38.68
C THR A 812 -23.76 34.88 -39.01
N SER A 813 -23.21 35.83 -38.26
CA SER A 813 -23.33 37.27 -38.55
C SER A 813 -22.42 37.72 -39.69
N TYR A 814 -21.33 36.98 -39.94
CA TYR A 814 -20.43 37.14 -41.07
C TYR A 814 -20.81 36.20 -42.22
N SER A 815 -20.53 36.63 -43.45
CA SER A 815 -20.54 35.76 -44.64
C SER A 815 -19.34 34.80 -44.61
N LYS A 816 -19.56 33.54 -44.96
CA LYS A 816 -18.52 32.51 -45.02
C LYS A 816 -17.84 32.52 -46.39
N LEU A 817 -16.64 31.96 -46.47
CA LEU A 817 -15.92 31.76 -47.74
C LEU A 817 -16.78 31.00 -48.78
N ILE A 818 -17.52 29.98 -48.35
CA ILE A 818 -18.46 29.22 -49.20
C ILE A 818 -19.65 30.06 -49.70
N ASP A 819 -20.15 31.01 -48.91
CA ASP A 819 -21.26 31.88 -49.30
C ASP A 819 -20.82 32.83 -50.43
N MET A 820 -19.59 33.35 -50.34
CA MET A 820 -19.00 34.21 -51.38
C MET A 820 -18.81 33.47 -52.72
N TRP A 821 -18.47 32.17 -52.68
CA TRP A 821 -18.37 31.33 -53.88
C TRP A 821 -19.73 31.14 -54.58
N PHE A 822 -20.77 30.85 -53.82
CA PHE A 822 -22.13 30.72 -54.36
C PHE A 822 -22.67 32.06 -54.88
N LEU A 823 -22.49 33.15 -54.12
CA LEU A 823 -22.93 34.50 -54.53
C LEU A 823 -22.24 34.92 -55.82
N SER A 824 -20.93 34.71 -55.94
CA SER A 824 -20.17 34.94 -57.18
C SER A 824 -20.76 34.15 -58.37
N SER A 825 -20.98 32.84 -58.19
CA SER A 825 -21.56 31.97 -59.22
C SER A 825 -22.95 32.43 -59.68
N ILE A 826 -23.81 32.80 -58.74
CA ILE A 826 -25.17 33.32 -59.00
C ILE A 826 -25.11 34.65 -59.77
N VAL A 827 -24.19 35.56 -59.41
CA VAL A 827 -23.96 36.81 -60.14
C VAL A 827 -23.47 36.55 -61.57
N PHE A 828 -22.56 35.59 -61.79
CA PHE A 828 -22.11 35.22 -63.13
C PHE A 828 -23.21 34.63 -64.01
N ALA A 829 -24.08 33.78 -63.44
CA ALA A 829 -25.26 33.26 -64.15
C ALA A 829 -26.27 34.37 -64.48
N PHE A 830 -26.52 35.31 -63.55
CA PHE A 830 -27.39 36.45 -63.78
C PHE A 830 -26.84 37.41 -64.87
N VAL A 831 -25.55 37.75 -64.83
CA VAL A 831 -24.88 38.55 -65.86
C VAL A 831 -24.97 37.87 -67.23
N THR A 832 -24.81 36.55 -67.28
CA THR A 832 -24.98 35.76 -68.52
C THR A 832 -26.39 35.89 -69.10
N ILE A 833 -27.44 35.81 -68.28
CA ILE A 833 -28.84 36.02 -68.71
C ILE A 833 -29.03 37.44 -69.26
N ILE A 834 -28.56 38.47 -68.54
CA ILE A 834 -28.67 39.88 -68.96
C ILE A 834 -27.98 40.11 -70.31
N ILE A 835 -26.82 39.49 -70.55
CA ILE A 835 -26.12 39.61 -71.83
C ILE A 835 -26.92 38.93 -72.96
N HIS A 836 -27.54 37.77 -72.73
CA HIS A 836 -28.40 37.14 -73.74
C HIS A 836 -29.58 38.03 -74.11
N THR A 837 -30.22 38.66 -73.12
CA THR A 837 -31.30 39.64 -73.35
C THR A 837 -30.81 40.87 -74.12
N ILE A 838 -29.60 41.38 -73.84
CA ILE A 838 -28.99 42.48 -74.59
C ILE A 838 -28.69 42.08 -76.05
N VAL A 839 -28.19 40.86 -76.28
CA VAL A 839 -27.94 40.33 -77.64
C VAL A 839 -29.25 40.23 -78.43
N GLU A 840 -30.34 39.77 -77.80
CA GLU A 840 -31.66 39.67 -78.43
C GLU A 840 -32.31 41.03 -78.71
N ILE A 841 -32.24 41.98 -77.77
CA ILE A 841 -32.70 43.37 -78.01
C ILE A 841 -31.94 43.98 -79.20
N ASN A 842 -30.62 43.76 -79.28
CA ASN A 842 -29.83 44.23 -80.42
C ASN A 842 -30.11 43.43 -81.71
N HIS A 843 -30.59 42.19 -81.63
CA HIS A 843 -31.06 41.45 -82.81
C HIS A 843 -32.35 42.07 -83.35
N HIS A 844 -33.38 42.21 -82.50
CA HIS A 844 -34.69 42.75 -82.88
C HIS A 844 -34.64 44.22 -83.31
N TYR A 845 -33.68 45.03 -82.82
CA TYR A 845 -33.52 46.41 -83.25
C TYR A 845 -32.76 46.56 -84.60
N ASN A 846 -32.04 45.52 -85.05
CA ASN A 846 -31.30 45.54 -86.31
C ASN A 846 -31.94 44.68 -87.41
N SER A 847 -32.88 43.80 -87.10
CA SER A 847 -33.66 43.09 -88.12
C SER A 847 -34.65 44.05 -88.81
N PRO A 848 -34.67 44.13 -90.15
CA PRO A 848 -35.70 44.88 -90.85
C PRO A 848 -37.04 44.13 -90.73
N THR A 849 -38.06 44.78 -90.15
CA THR A 849 -39.41 44.21 -90.08
C THR A 849 -40.00 44.01 -91.47
N GLU A 850 -40.31 42.78 -91.86
CA GLU A 850 -41.18 42.49 -93.01
C GLU A 850 -42.64 42.89 -92.69
N SER A 851 -42.93 44.18 -92.83
CA SER A 851 -44.27 44.74 -92.60
C SER A 851 -44.73 45.72 -93.69
N SER A 852 -44.05 45.77 -94.84
CA SER A 852 -44.50 46.53 -96.03
C SER A 852 -45.47 45.74 -96.94
N LYS A 853 -46.34 44.92 -96.35
CA LYS A 853 -47.53 44.33 -96.99
C LYS A 853 -48.74 44.36 -96.04
N PHE A 854 -49.11 45.54 -95.56
CA PHE A 854 -50.43 45.74 -94.93
C PHE A 854 -51.36 46.57 -95.82
N ARG A 855 -52.53 46.02 -96.12
CA ARG A 855 -53.59 46.69 -96.89
C ARG A 855 -54.56 47.41 -95.94
N SER A 856 -54.16 48.61 -95.52
CA SER A 856 -54.99 49.70 -94.93
C SER A 856 -56.05 49.38 -93.85
N PRO A 857 -55.89 49.93 -92.62
CA PRO A 857 -56.99 50.18 -91.69
C PRO A 857 -57.02 51.64 -91.15
N PRO A 858 -58.18 52.17 -90.70
CA PRO A 858 -58.27 53.46 -90.01
C PRO A 858 -58.28 53.37 -88.47
N SER A 859 -57.38 54.17 -87.87
CA SER A 859 -57.38 54.89 -86.56
C SER A 859 -58.69 55.09 -85.75
N PRO A 860 -58.66 55.53 -84.45
CA PRO A 860 -57.55 55.72 -83.47
C PRO A 860 -57.83 54.97 -82.11
N THR A 861 -57.49 55.32 -80.84
CA THR A 861 -56.88 56.51 -80.16
C THR A 861 -56.21 56.18 -78.79
N THR A 862 -55.16 56.94 -78.47
CA THR A 862 -54.44 57.27 -77.19
C THR A 862 -54.80 56.73 -75.78
N LEU A 863 -53.71 56.31 -75.10
CA LEU A 863 -53.37 56.29 -73.66
C LEU A 863 -53.69 57.55 -72.79
N SER A 864 -53.79 57.38 -71.45
CA SER A 864 -52.86 57.91 -70.39
C SER A 864 -53.49 58.15 -68.98
N LEU A 865 -52.68 58.57 -67.98
CA LEU A 865 -52.89 58.56 -66.51
C LEU A 865 -52.15 59.78 -65.86
N PRO A 866 -52.25 60.14 -64.54
CA PRO A 866 -53.34 60.01 -63.53
C PRO A 866 -53.52 61.25 -62.56
N ARG A 867 -54.37 61.09 -61.51
CA ARG A 867 -54.45 61.82 -60.19
C ARG A 867 -55.41 63.04 -60.08
N LYS A 868 -55.69 63.49 -58.83
CA LYS A 868 -56.92 64.17 -58.36
C LYS A 868 -56.80 65.70 -58.07
N VAL A 869 -57.83 66.45 -58.51
CA VAL A 869 -58.60 67.53 -57.81
C VAL A 869 -57.87 68.77 -57.23
N VAL A 870 -57.96 69.91 -57.95
CA VAL A 870 -58.63 71.22 -57.61
C VAL A 870 -58.53 71.73 -56.15
N PRO A 871 -58.13 73.01 -55.85
CA PRO A 871 -58.76 74.25 -56.37
C PRO A 871 -57.83 75.39 -56.86
N THR A 872 -58.43 76.55 -57.20
CA THR A 872 -57.93 77.67 -58.03
C THR A 872 -57.49 78.94 -57.29
N THR A 873 -56.65 79.79 -57.94
CA THR A 873 -56.57 81.24 -57.67
C THR A 873 -55.97 82.04 -58.87
N VAL A 874 -56.77 82.97 -59.42
CA VAL A 874 -56.50 84.35 -59.91
C VAL A 874 -55.13 84.73 -60.56
N GLU A 875 -55.18 85.19 -61.84
CA GLU A 875 -54.32 86.20 -62.57
C GLU A 875 -52.77 86.08 -62.68
N SER A 876 -52.05 86.70 -63.65
CA SER A 876 -52.35 87.11 -65.03
C SER A 876 -51.09 87.32 -65.92
N THR A 877 -51.26 87.18 -67.24
CA THR A 877 -50.47 87.64 -68.43
C THR A 877 -49.00 88.15 -68.40
N SER A 878 -48.16 87.47 -69.21
CA SER A 878 -47.08 88.02 -70.08
C SER A 878 -45.77 88.51 -69.40
N ARG A 879 -44.62 88.76 -70.05
CA ARG A 879 -44.10 88.76 -71.46
C ARG A 879 -42.57 88.49 -71.35
N ASN A 880 -41.78 87.99 -72.31
CA ASN A 880 -41.33 88.63 -73.57
C ASN A 880 -40.38 87.67 -74.36
N SER A 881 -39.85 88.08 -75.52
CA SER A 881 -39.12 87.22 -76.48
C SER A 881 -37.79 87.80 -77.01
N MET A 882 -36.89 86.92 -77.49
CA MET A 882 -35.89 87.06 -78.59
C MET A 882 -34.84 85.91 -78.51
N LEU A 883 -33.93 85.68 -79.47
CA LEU A 883 -34.02 85.29 -80.91
C LEU A 883 -32.57 84.96 -81.40
N PHE A 884 -32.40 84.28 -82.57
CA PHE A 884 -31.11 84.04 -83.29
C PHE A 884 -30.10 83.10 -82.60
N LEU A 885 -29.29 82.21 -83.23
CA LEU A 885 -28.97 81.70 -84.60
C LEU A 885 -28.48 80.22 -84.41
N ARG A 886 -28.33 79.27 -85.34
CA ARG A 886 -28.73 78.98 -86.74
C ARG A 886 -28.06 77.65 -87.19
N ARG A 887 -28.86 76.59 -87.37
CA ARG A 887 -28.78 75.57 -88.45
C ARG A 887 -27.60 74.56 -88.56
N ASN A 888 -27.96 73.30 -88.27
CA ASN A 888 -27.61 72.02 -88.93
C ASN A 888 -26.14 71.56 -89.15
N LYS A 889 -25.85 70.36 -88.62
CA LYS A 889 -25.46 69.20 -89.45
C LYS A 889 -25.83 67.87 -88.76
N THR A 890 -26.78 67.13 -89.32
CA THR A 890 -27.13 65.77 -88.87
C THR A 890 -26.26 64.74 -89.58
N PHE A 891 -25.50 63.94 -88.83
CA PHE A 891 -24.74 62.81 -89.36
C PHE A 891 -25.60 61.54 -89.32
N ASN A 892 -26.25 61.22 -90.44
CA ASN A 892 -27.00 59.97 -90.60
C ASN A 892 -26.03 58.79 -90.79
N PHE A 893 -25.70 58.08 -89.72
CA PHE A 893 -24.91 56.84 -89.80
C PHE A 893 -25.84 55.63 -90.01
N LYS A 894 -26.02 55.20 -91.27
CA LYS A 894 -26.65 53.89 -91.56
C LYS A 894 -25.63 52.78 -91.32
N PRO A 895 -25.84 51.85 -90.36
CA PRO A 895 -24.97 50.70 -90.21
C PRO A 895 -25.08 49.77 -91.42
N LYS A 896 -23.95 49.19 -91.83
CA LYS A 896 -23.84 48.19 -92.90
C LYS A 896 -23.79 46.81 -92.24
N ASN A 897 -24.61 45.87 -92.73
CA ASN A 897 -24.79 44.49 -92.24
C ASN A 897 -25.53 44.35 -90.87
N PRO A 898 -26.83 43.95 -90.85
CA PRO A 898 -27.65 43.94 -89.63
C PRO A 898 -27.28 42.87 -88.58
N GLY A 899 -26.43 41.89 -88.91
CA GLY A 899 -26.00 40.83 -87.97
C GLY A 899 -24.67 41.06 -87.26
N HIS A 900 -23.89 42.10 -87.61
CA HIS A 900 -22.51 42.22 -87.11
C HIS A 900 -22.45 42.67 -85.64
N LEU A 901 -23.33 43.58 -85.22
CA LEU A 901 -23.31 44.12 -83.86
C LEU A 901 -23.67 43.08 -82.78
N PRO A 902 -24.77 42.30 -82.89
CA PRO A 902 -25.08 41.25 -81.91
C PRO A 902 -24.01 40.17 -81.83
N ALA A 903 -23.45 39.74 -82.97
CA ALA A 903 -22.37 38.75 -83.03
C ALA A 903 -21.07 39.26 -82.38
N LEU A 904 -20.72 40.54 -82.58
CA LEU A 904 -19.57 41.17 -81.93
C LEU A 904 -19.77 41.28 -80.41
N ILE A 905 -20.94 41.73 -79.96
CA ILE A 905 -21.30 41.77 -78.53
C ILE A 905 -21.16 40.38 -77.91
N ASN A 906 -21.71 39.35 -78.54
CA ASN A 906 -21.63 37.97 -78.05
C ASN A 906 -20.17 37.48 -77.88
N LYS A 907 -19.29 37.76 -78.86
CA LYS A 907 -17.88 37.34 -78.84
C LYS A 907 -17.06 38.11 -77.79
N VAL A 908 -17.28 39.41 -77.66
CA VAL A 908 -16.61 40.24 -76.65
C VAL A 908 -17.08 39.85 -75.24
N ALA A 909 -18.39 39.70 -75.04
CA ALA A 909 -18.97 39.35 -73.75
C ALA A 909 -18.54 37.96 -73.27
N TYR A 910 -18.52 36.94 -74.15
CA TYR A 910 -17.96 35.62 -73.85
C TYR A 910 -16.53 35.73 -73.29
N THR A 911 -15.66 36.48 -73.97
CA THR A 911 -14.26 36.66 -73.57
C THR A 911 -14.14 37.39 -72.22
N LEU A 912 -14.91 38.45 -72.01
CA LEU A 912 -14.89 39.26 -70.79
C LEU A 912 -15.43 38.49 -69.59
N VAL A 913 -16.59 37.83 -69.71
CA VAL A 913 -17.21 37.07 -68.62
C VAL A 913 -16.34 35.87 -68.24
N PHE A 914 -15.80 35.14 -69.22
CA PHE A 914 -14.91 34.00 -68.96
C PHE A 914 -13.61 34.42 -68.27
N THR A 915 -12.96 35.50 -68.73
CA THR A 915 -11.73 35.99 -68.08
C THR A 915 -11.99 36.52 -66.66
N ALA A 916 -13.10 37.24 -66.43
CA ALA A 916 -13.50 37.67 -65.09
C ALA A 916 -13.77 36.48 -64.14
N TYR A 917 -14.41 35.41 -64.64
CA TYR A 917 -14.64 34.19 -63.86
C TYR A 917 -13.31 33.52 -63.46
N ILE A 918 -12.38 33.36 -64.42
CA ILE A 918 -11.06 32.76 -64.14
C ILE A 918 -10.26 33.59 -63.12
N ILE A 919 -10.32 34.92 -63.18
CA ILE A 919 -9.66 35.79 -62.19
C ILE A 919 -10.23 35.56 -60.78
N ILE A 920 -11.57 35.54 -60.64
CA ILE A 920 -12.22 35.31 -59.34
C ILE A 920 -11.99 33.88 -58.82
N PHE A 921 -11.98 32.89 -59.72
CA PHE A 921 -11.64 31.50 -59.40
C PHE A 921 -10.22 31.39 -58.81
N LEU A 922 -9.23 32.01 -59.47
CA LEU A 922 -7.84 32.00 -58.99
C LEU A 922 -7.67 32.74 -57.66
N MET A 923 -8.32 33.90 -57.49
CA MET A 923 -8.31 34.61 -56.21
C MET A 923 -8.89 33.74 -55.08
N PHE A 924 -10.06 33.13 -55.29
CA PHE A 924 -10.70 32.25 -54.31
C PHE A 924 -9.78 31.11 -53.84
N TRP A 925 -9.21 30.36 -54.79
CA TRP A 925 -8.33 29.23 -54.45
C TRP A 925 -7.00 29.69 -53.83
N SER A 926 -6.47 30.85 -54.21
CA SER A 926 -5.27 31.40 -53.56
C SER A 926 -5.49 31.69 -52.06
N VAL A 927 -6.66 32.24 -51.70
CA VAL A 927 -7.04 32.48 -50.29
C VAL A 927 -7.23 31.15 -49.55
N ALA A 928 -7.96 30.20 -50.15
CA ALA A 928 -8.19 28.88 -49.55
C ALA A 928 -6.89 28.11 -49.27
N PHE A 929 -5.97 28.04 -50.25
CA PHE A 929 -4.68 27.38 -50.07
C PHE A 929 -3.74 28.14 -49.14
N SER A 930 -3.73 29.48 -49.17
CA SER A 930 -2.94 30.27 -48.22
C SER A 930 -3.39 30.02 -46.77
N GLN A 931 -4.71 29.95 -46.52
CA GLN A 931 -5.25 29.64 -45.20
C GLN A 931 -4.91 28.21 -44.77
N LYS A 932 -5.00 27.23 -45.69
CA LYS A 932 -4.60 25.84 -45.40
C LYS A 932 -3.13 25.73 -45.00
N ILE A 933 -2.22 26.40 -45.73
CA ILE A 933 -0.78 26.45 -45.41
C ILE A 933 -0.52 27.18 -44.08
N ALA A 934 -1.35 28.15 -43.69
CA ALA A 934 -1.24 28.83 -42.41
C ALA A 934 -1.66 27.94 -41.23
N GLU A 935 -2.75 27.18 -41.34
CA GLU A 935 -3.17 26.24 -40.28
C GLU A 935 -2.25 25.01 -40.17
N ASP A 936 -1.72 24.49 -41.29
CA ASP A 936 -0.77 23.37 -41.26
C ASP A 936 0.60 23.72 -40.64
N LYS A 937 0.86 25.02 -40.37
CA LYS A 937 2.00 25.47 -39.55
C LYS A 937 1.67 25.60 -38.06
N LYS A 938 0.39 25.60 -37.65
CA LYS A 938 -0.05 25.65 -36.24
C LYS A 938 -0.22 24.24 -35.66
N VAL A 939 0.76 23.37 -35.87
CA VAL A 939 0.75 22.05 -35.24
C VAL A 939 1.14 22.22 -33.78
N PHE A 940 0.28 21.80 -32.85
CA PHE A 940 0.69 21.61 -31.47
C PHE A 940 1.70 20.45 -31.45
N GLU A 941 2.92 20.70 -30.97
CA GLU A 941 3.87 19.64 -30.68
C GLU A 941 3.26 18.74 -29.59
N VAL A 942 3.11 17.45 -29.90
CA VAL A 942 2.54 16.47 -28.97
C VAL A 942 3.65 16.05 -28.02
N GLU A 943 3.57 16.52 -26.78
CA GLU A 943 4.51 16.22 -25.70
C GLU A 943 4.30 14.77 -25.21
N GLU A 944 4.72 13.78 -26.00
CA GLU A 944 4.62 12.34 -25.71
C GLU A 944 5.60 11.87 -24.60
N THR A 945 5.59 12.55 -23.46
CA THR A 945 6.21 12.03 -22.23
C THR A 945 5.32 10.92 -21.68
N GLU A 946 5.61 9.64 -21.97
CA GLU A 946 4.89 8.51 -21.38
C GLU A 946 5.33 8.27 -19.92
N VAL A 947 4.96 9.21 -19.05
CA VAL A 947 5.26 9.18 -17.61
C VAL A 947 4.44 8.09 -16.93
N THR A 948 5.03 6.89 -16.84
CA THR A 948 4.44 5.72 -16.15
C THR A 948 4.61 5.75 -14.62
N GLY A 949 5.47 6.63 -14.11
CA GLY A 949 5.71 6.87 -12.68
C GLY A 949 4.73 7.87 -12.05
N TYR A 950 4.41 7.72 -10.77
CA TYR A 950 3.63 8.71 -10.00
C TYR A 950 4.47 9.99 -9.79
N PRO A 951 3.89 11.13 -9.31
CA PRO A 951 4.69 12.30 -8.98
C PRO A 951 5.78 11.92 -7.98
N ALA A 952 7.01 12.38 -8.26
CA ALA A 952 8.18 12.13 -7.43
C ALA A 952 8.06 12.88 -6.08
#